data_AF-A0A502FR96-F1
#
_entry.id   AF-A0A502FR96-F1
#
_cell.length_a   1.000
_cell.length_b   1.000
_cell.length_c   1.000
_cell.angle_alpha   90.00
_cell.angle_beta   90.00
_cell.angle_gamma   90.00
#
_symmetry.space_group_name_H-M   'P 1'
#
loop_
_entity.id
_entity.type
_entity.pdbx_description
1 polymer ?
#
loop_
_entity_poly.entity_id
_entity_poly.type
_entity_poly.pdbx_seq_one_letter_code
_entity_poly.pdbx_strand_id
1 'polypeptide(L)'
;MAVPTDDYLAKLNAEQREAVETVDGPLLVLAGAGTGKTRVLTTRFAHILMTRRAFPNQVLAVTFTNKAAREMRERVSAILGRPAEGLWLGTFHALCARMLRRHAEYVGLTSSFTILDTDDQMRLLKQVMDAAVIDMKRWPAQGMMAVIQRWKDRGLPPARVSPAEDSDYANNRARAIYEAYQSRLRDLNAADFGDLMLHMVEILRTQPNVLAQYHRAFRYILVDEYQDTNSVQYLWLRLLAQEHRNICCVGDDDQSIYSWRGAEVENILRFEKDFPGAKIVRLESNYRSTRPILAAASHLISKNEGRLGKTLRSGRNDAEGEKVRVVSLWDSEEEARMVGERIEQAQRKGVSLAEVAILVRAGFQTRSFEERLITLGIPYRVVGGLKFYERAEIRDAMAYMRVLHQPSDDLAFERIVNTPKRGIGDGALQSMHVAAREQSIPLAIAAERLARTEAMRAKPRAAMRELFDGFSRWRALMQRDGHVVAVATMLDESGYTEMWKQDKSAEAPGRLENLKELVRAIGEFATLEGFLEHVALVTENDENAEGARVSLMTLHAAKGLEFDLVFLPGWEEGLFPHQRALDEGGTKSLEEERRLAYVGITRARKMAVISHAANRRIYGNWSAAIPSRFLEDLPPDQIEREGGGAAQRARMVDAPSVFSGGSPFSSQRPRVIEAGAWEVKERPARADAMKVGQRVFHQKFGYGRVTAVDDNRLEVDFEKAGQKRVLDSFVERA
;
A
#
# COMPACT_ATOMS: atom_id res chain seq x y z
N MET A 1 15.51 -48.68 9.13
CA MET A 1 15.41 -47.93 10.40
C MET A 1 14.03 -47.34 10.49
N ALA A 2 13.29 -47.67 11.54
CA ALA A 2 11.94 -47.14 11.78
C ALA A 2 12.03 -45.62 12.00
N VAL A 3 11.21 -44.87 11.28
CA VAL A 3 11.09 -43.41 11.44
C VAL A 3 10.38 -43.17 12.79
N PRO A 4 10.90 -42.29 13.68
CA PRO A 4 10.17 -41.93 14.89
C PRO A 4 8.87 -41.22 14.49
N THR A 5 7.74 -41.91 14.63
CA THR A 5 6.40 -41.39 14.37
C THR A 5 5.87 -40.72 15.64
N ASP A 6 6.32 -39.50 15.92
CA ASP A 6 5.32 -38.52 16.35
C ASP A 6 4.43 -38.32 15.12
N ASP A 7 3.21 -38.85 15.16
CA ASP A 7 2.28 -38.82 14.03
C ASP A 7 2.10 -37.37 13.54
N TYR A 8 2.71 -37.04 12.40
CA TYR A 8 2.68 -35.69 11.80
C TYR A 8 1.25 -35.27 11.41
N LEU A 9 0.30 -36.21 11.43
CA LEU A 9 -1.13 -35.99 11.26
C LEU A 9 -1.87 -35.74 12.58
N ALA A 10 -1.32 -36.13 13.74
CA ALA A 10 -2.03 -36.09 15.03
C ALA A 10 -2.45 -34.68 15.46
N LYS A 11 -1.74 -33.66 15.02
CA LYS A 11 -2.05 -32.26 15.33
C LYS A 11 -3.08 -31.63 14.35
N LEU A 12 -3.60 -32.38 13.38
CA LEU A 12 -4.59 -31.90 12.41
C LEU A 12 -6.01 -32.19 12.90
N ASN A 13 -6.96 -31.30 12.58
CA ASN A 13 -8.39 -31.63 12.75
C ASN A 13 -8.88 -32.57 11.63
N ALA A 14 -10.14 -33.00 11.72
CA ALA A 14 -10.72 -33.95 10.77
C ALA A 14 -10.69 -33.44 9.32
N GLU A 15 -11.08 -32.17 9.09
CA GLU A 15 -11.14 -31.58 7.75
C GLU A 15 -9.73 -31.38 7.15
N GLN A 16 -8.77 -30.95 7.98
CA GLN A 16 -7.37 -30.82 7.59
C GLN A 16 -6.76 -32.18 7.26
N ARG A 17 -7.05 -33.21 8.07
CA ARG A 17 -6.59 -34.58 7.83
C ARG A 17 -7.18 -35.14 6.54
N GLU A 18 -8.47 -34.95 6.30
CA GLU A 18 -9.13 -35.33 5.04
C GLU A 18 -8.46 -34.65 3.83
N ALA A 19 -8.15 -33.35 3.93
CA ALA A 19 -7.44 -32.62 2.89
C ALA A 19 -5.99 -33.10 2.68
N VAL A 20 -5.32 -33.64 3.70
CA VAL A 20 -3.97 -34.21 3.58
C VAL A 20 -4.00 -35.62 2.99
N GLU A 21 -4.95 -36.46 3.40
CA GLU A 21 -5.05 -37.87 3.01
C GLU A 21 -5.70 -38.07 1.62
N THR A 22 -6.51 -37.12 1.13
CA THR A 22 -7.13 -37.19 -0.21
C THR A 22 -6.08 -36.90 -1.30
N VAL A 23 -5.11 -37.77 -1.51
CA VAL A 23 -3.94 -37.51 -2.38
C VAL A 23 -4.25 -37.56 -3.88
N ASP A 24 -5.13 -38.47 -4.31
CA ASP A 24 -5.40 -38.73 -5.73
C ASP A 24 -6.61 -37.92 -6.23
N GLY A 25 -6.57 -37.49 -7.50
CA GLY A 25 -7.61 -36.69 -8.14
C GLY A 25 -7.53 -35.17 -7.83
N PRO A 26 -8.38 -34.37 -8.50
CA PRO A 26 -8.42 -32.93 -8.27
C PRO A 26 -9.06 -32.62 -6.91
N LEU A 27 -8.41 -31.75 -6.14
CA LEU A 27 -8.83 -31.35 -4.81
C LEU A 27 -8.81 -29.84 -4.68
N LEU A 28 -9.94 -29.24 -4.31
CA LEU A 28 -10.00 -27.86 -3.88
C LEU A 28 -10.16 -27.82 -2.36
N VAL A 29 -9.19 -27.22 -1.68
CA VAL A 29 -9.25 -26.94 -0.24
C VAL A 29 -9.69 -25.49 -0.08
N LEU A 30 -10.99 -25.31 0.17
CA LEU A 30 -11.58 -24.00 0.46
C LEU A 30 -11.35 -23.66 1.91
N ALA A 31 -10.47 -22.70 2.17
CA ALA A 31 -9.97 -22.49 3.51
C ALA A 31 -10.01 -21.02 3.87
N GLY A 32 -10.82 -20.68 4.86
CA GLY A 32 -10.94 -19.31 5.34
C GLY A 32 -9.66 -18.75 5.96
N ALA A 33 -9.69 -17.48 6.36
CA ALA A 33 -8.59 -16.90 7.14
C ALA A 33 -8.34 -17.72 8.42
N GLY A 34 -7.07 -17.96 8.78
CA GLY A 34 -6.69 -18.59 10.05
C GLY A 34 -7.04 -20.08 10.22
N THR A 35 -7.41 -20.81 9.16
CA THR A 35 -7.83 -22.23 9.24
C THR A 35 -6.70 -23.24 9.01
N GLY A 36 -5.47 -22.76 8.78
CA GLY A 36 -4.29 -23.61 8.61
C GLY A 36 -3.97 -24.02 7.16
N LYS A 37 -4.33 -23.21 6.17
CA LYS A 37 -4.01 -23.40 4.72
C LYS A 37 -2.60 -23.92 4.46
N THR A 38 -1.60 -23.13 4.83
CA THR A 38 -0.18 -23.44 4.61
C THR A 38 0.20 -24.74 5.30
N ARG A 39 -0.35 -25.00 6.49
CA ARG A 39 -0.09 -26.21 7.26
C ARG A 39 -0.64 -27.45 6.56
N VAL A 40 -1.85 -27.40 6.00
CA VAL A 40 -2.41 -28.49 5.21
C VAL A 40 -1.54 -28.76 4.00
N LEU A 41 -1.14 -27.73 3.25
CA LEU A 41 -0.34 -27.90 2.03
C LEU A 41 1.06 -28.46 2.32
N THR A 42 1.76 -27.97 3.35
CA THR A 42 3.08 -28.50 3.74
C THR A 42 3.00 -29.93 4.27
N THR A 43 1.96 -30.24 5.05
CA THR A 43 1.78 -31.59 5.61
C THR A 43 1.39 -32.58 4.51
N ARG A 44 0.56 -32.15 3.55
CA ARG A 44 0.22 -32.93 2.35
C ARG A 44 1.45 -33.21 1.49
N PHE A 45 2.31 -32.21 1.25
CA PHE A 45 3.58 -32.41 0.54
C PHE A 45 4.40 -33.50 1.21
N ALA A 46 4.64 -33.37 2.53
CA ALA A 46 5.40 -34.36 3.28
C ALA A 46 4.73 -35.74 3.28
N HIS A 47 3.40 -35.79 3.44
CA HIS A 47 2.61 -37.02 3.44
C HIS A 47 2.78 -37.79 2.12
N ILE A 48 2.73 -37.12 0.96
CA ILE A 48 2.93 -37.74 -0.36
C ILE A 48 4.31 -38.42 -0.45
N LEU A 49 5.35 -37.77 0.08
CA LEU A 49 6.70 -38.33 0.07
C LEU A 49 6.89 -39.47 1.09
N MET A 50 6.39 -39.29 2.31
CA MET A 50 6.55 -40.28 3.39
C MET A 50 5.77 -41.57 3.11
N THR A 51 4.60 -41.46 2.48
CA THR A 51 3.80 -42.60 2.01
C THR A 51 4.32 -43.21 0.70
N ARG A 52 5.44 -42.71 0.16
CA ARG A 52 6.08 -43.17 -1.08
C ARG A 52 5.17 -43.15 -2.31
N ARG A 53 4.21 -42.22 -2.35
CA ARG A 53 3.31 -42.01 -3.49
C ARG A 53 4.03 -41.33 -4.67
N ALA A 54 5.06 -40.55 -4.39
CA ALA A 54 5.88 -39.88 -5.39
C ALA A 54 7.32 -39.64 -4.91
N PHE A 55 8.25 -39.49 -5.86
CA PHE A 55 9.59 -38.99 -5.59
C PHE A 55 9.59 -37.45 -5.43
N PRO A 56 10.59 -36.85 -4.75
CA PRO A 56 10.65 -35.39 -4.55
C PRO A 56 10.61 -34.56 -5.84
N ASN A 57 11.18 -35.08 -6.93
CA ASN A 57 11.15 -34.43 -8.25
C ASN A 57 9.77 -34.56 -8.95
N GLN A 58 8.83 -35.29 -8.36
CA GLN A 58 7.49 -35.50 -8.89
C GLN A 58 6.37 -34.72 -8.20
N VAL A 59 6.73 -33.88 -7.23
CA VAL A 59 5.78 -32.99 -6.54
C VAL A 59 6.15 -31.54 -6.86
N LEU A 60 5.24 -30.86 -7.56
CA LEU A 60 5.32 -29.43 -7.84
C LEU A 60 4.48 -28.67 -6.79
N ALA A 61 5.08 -27.71 -6.11
CA ALA A 61 4.41 -26.81 -5.18
C ALA A 61 4.66 -25.35 -5.56
N VAL A 62 3.60 -24.57 -5.73
CA VAL A 62 3.68 -23.18 -6.18
C VAL A 62 2.92 -22.24 -5.25
N THR A 63 3.48 -21.05 -5.07
CA THR A 63 2.91 -19.95 -4.27
C THR A 63 3.20 -18.59 -4.94
N PHE A 64 2.69 -17.50 -4.39
CA PHE A 64 2.83 -16.16 -4.97
C PHE A 64 4.11 -15.43 -4.53
N THR A 65 4.59 -15.67 -3.32
CA THR A 65 5.71 -14.89 -2.75
C THR A 65 6.91 -15.76 -2.42
N ASN A 66 8.12 -15.19 -2.58
CA ASN A 66 9.36 -15.87 -2.20
C ASN A 66 9.40 -16.19 -0.70
N LYS A 67 8.79 -15.34 0.14
CA LYS A 67 8.67 -15.58 1.59
C LYS A 67 7.84 -16.84 1.87
N ALA A 68 6.65 -16.95 1.26
CA ALA A 68 5.80 -18.14 1.42
C ALA A 68 6.50 -19.41 0.91
N ALA A 69 7.24 -19.32 -0.21
CA ALA A 69 7.99 -20.46 -0.73
C ALA A 69 9.09 -20.92 0.24
N ARG A 70 9.83 -19.97 0.83
CA ARG A 70 10.85 -20.28 1.84
C ARG A 70 10.25 -20.92 3.09
N GLU A 71 9.18 -20.32 3.62
CA GLU A 71 8.48 -20.85 4.80
C GLU A 71 7.92 -22.25 4.57
N MET A 72 7.31 -22.49 3.40
CA MET A 72 6.80 -23.81 3.02
C MET A 72 7.93 -24.84 2.94
N ARG A 73 9.10 -24.47 2.39
CA ARG A 73 10.28 -25.34 2.34
C ARG A 73 10.81 -25.67 3.73
N GLU A 74 10.91 -24.69 4.63
CA GLU A 74 11.34 -24.90 6.02
C GLU A 74 10.40 -25.84 6.76
N ARG A 75 9.08 -25.64 6.64
CA ARG A 75 8.05 -26.51 7.24
C ARG A 75 8.12 -27.93 6.70
N VAL A 76 8.25 -28.11 5.39
CA VAL A 76 8.41 -29.45 4.78
C VAL A 76 9.70 -30.12 5.24
N SER A 77 10.81 -29.38 5.31
CA SER A 77 12.11 -29.91 5.80
C SER A 77 12.00 -30.39 7.25
N ALA A 78 11.31 -29.61 8.10
CA ALA A 78 11.09 -29.96 9.51
C ALA A 78 10.29 -31.26 9.66
N ILE A 79 9.23 -31.46 8.85
CA ILE A 79 8.43 -32.69 8.89
C ILE A 79 9.23 -33.89 8.38
N LEU A 80 10.02 -33.71 7.32
CA LEU A 80 10.82 -34.79 6.73
C LEU A 80 12.09 -35.14 7.54
N GLY A 81 12.49 -34.29 8.50
CA GLY A 81 13.72 -34.46 9.28
C GLY A 81 15.01 -34.35 8.46
N ARG A 82 14.97 -33.72 7.27
CA ARG A 82 16.12 -33.55 6.38
C ARG A 82 15.98 -32.30 5.50
N PRO A 83 17.10 -31.73 5.00
CA PRO A 83 17.05 -30.60 4.08
C PRO A 83 16.23 -30.90 2.82
N ALA A 84 15.33 -29.99 2.47
CA ALA A 84 14.47 -30.10 1.28
C ALA A 84 15.06 -29.34 0.07
N GLU A 85 16.31 -29.63 -0.26
CA GLU A 85 16.99 -29.04 -1.43
C GLU A 85 16.55 -29.69 -2.74
N GLY A 86 16.58 -28.92 -3.84
CA GLY A 86 16.24 -29.43 -5.18
C GLY A 86 14.74 -29.68 -5.45
N LEU A 87 13.85 -29.43 -4.49
CA LEU A 87 12.41 -29.57 -4.69
C LEU A 87 11.85 -28.65 -5.78
N TRP A 88 10.76 -29.08 -6.42
CA TRP A 88 9.91 -28.22 -7.24
C TRP A 88 8.98 -27.36 -6.38
N LEU A 89 9.58 -26.51 -5.54
CA LEU A 89 8.89 -25.60 -4.64
C LEU A 89 9.37 -24.17 -4.88
N GLY A 90 8.49 -23.27 -5.31
CA GLY A 90 8.85 -21.88 -5.61
C GLY A 90 7.66 -20.99 -5.94
N THR A 91 7.95 -19.81 -6.47
CA THR A 91 6.92 -18.94 -7.05
C THR A 91 6.64 -19.32 -8.49
N PHE A 92 5.48 -18.92 -9.03
CA PHE A 92 5.15 -19.09 -10.45
C PHE A 92 6.30 -18.65 -11.37
N HIS A 93 6.78 -17.42 -11.20
CA HIS A 93 7.88 -16.85 -11.97
C HIS A 93 9.19 -17.63 -11.81
N ALA A 94 9.58 -18.01 -10.59
CA ALA A 94 10.83 -18.74 -10.37
C ALA A 94 10.80 -20.15 -10.99
N LEU A 95 9.66 -20.84 -10.89
CA LEU A 95 9.49 -22.18 -11.46
C LEU A 95 9.44 -22.12 -12.99
N CYS A 96 8.71 -21.17 -13.57
CA CYS A 96 8.68 -20.96 -15.01
C CYS A 96 10.02 -20.49 -15.57
N ALA A 97 10.76 -19.62 -14.87
CA ALA A 97 12.12 -19.29 -15.25
C ALA A 97 13.00 -20.54 -15.28
N ARG A 98 12.93 -21.40 -14.25
CA ARG A 98 13.71 -22.65 -14.23
C ARG A 98 13.35 -23.60 -15.38
N MET A 99 12.08 -23.70 -15.75
CA MET A 99 11.64 -24.49 -16.91
C MET A 99 12.11 -23.84 -18.22
N LEU A 100 11.95 -22.52 -18.35
CA LEU A 100 12.30 -21.76 -19.55
C LEU A 100 13.78 -21.84 -19.86
N ARG A 101 14.65 -21.81 -18.84
CA ARG A 101 16.10 -22.00 -19.00
C ARG A 101 16.47 -23.31 -19.72
N ARG A 102 15.65 -24.35 -19.60
CA ARG A 102 15.87 -25.66 -20.25
C ARG A 102 15.30 -25.73 -21.68
N HIS A 103 14.44 -24.79 -22.04
CA HIS A 103 13.64 -24.82 -23.28
C HIS A 103 13.64 -23.46 -23.99
N ALA A 104 14.62 -22.60 -23.70
CA ALA A 104 14.65 -21.20 -24.15
C ALA A 104 14.66 -21.08 -25.67
N GLU A 105 15.29 -22.04 -26.35
CA GLU A 105 15.44 -22.06 -27.81
C GLU A 105 14.09 -22.09 -28.54
N TYR A 106 13.05 -22.69 -27.95
CA TYR A 106 11.70 -22.74 -28.54
C TYR A 106 11.03 -21.37 -28.67
N VAL A 107 11.51 -20.36 -27.95
CA VAL A 107 11.02 -18.97 -28.01
C VAL A 107 12.07 -18.00 -28.53
N GLY A 108 13.13 -18.51 -29.16
CA GLY A 108 14.22 -17.70 -29.71
C GLY A 108 15.09 -17.03 -28.65
N LEU A 109 15.17 -17.60 -27.44
CA LEU A 109 16.07 -17.18 -26.38
C LEU A 109 17.16 -18.23 -26.17
N THR A 110 18.26 -17.83 -25.54
CA THR A 110 19.27 -18.77 -25.05
C THR A 110 19.06 -19.04 -23.56
N SER A 111 19.63 -20.11 -23.04
CA SER A 111 19.52 -20.46 -21.62
C SER A 111 20.14 -19.43 -20.68
N SER A 112 20.92 -18.45 -21.17
CA SER A 112 21.55 -17.37 -20.38
C SER A 112 20.77 -16.05 -20.40
N PHE A 113 19.51 -16.02 -20.87
CA PHE A 113 18.70 -14.81 -20.95
C PHE A 113 18.68 -13.94 -19.68
N THR A 114 18.59 -12.62 -19.80
CA THR A 114 18.50 -11.71 -18.64
C THR A 114 17.03 -11.46 -18.27
N ILE A 115 16.72 -11.38 -16.98
CA ILE A 115 15.37 -11.00 -16.52
C ILE A 115 15.37 -9.49 -16.26
N LEU A 116 14.58 -8.73 -17.00
CA LEU A 116 14.52 -7.26 -16.86
C LEU A 116 13.63 -6.84 -15.69
N ASP A 117 14.09 -5.87 -14.92
CA ASP A 117 13.27 -5.17 -13.93
C ASP A 117 12.36 -4.11 -14.59
N THR A 118 11.51 -3.47 -13.78
CA THR A 118 10.53 -2.49 -14.29
C THR A 118 11.18 -1.27 -14.93
N ASP A 119 12.33 -0.82 -14.44
CA ASP A 119 13.01 0.37 -14.95
C ASP A 119 13.65 0.09 -16.30
N ASP A 120 14.30 -1.07 -16.45
CA ASP A 120 14.90 -1.50 -17.70
C ASP A 120 13.83 -1.81 -18.75
N GLN A 121 12.72 -2.45 -18.37
CA GLN A 121 11.56 -2.64 -19.25
C GLN A 121 11.04 -1.29 -19.76
N MET A 122 10.92 -0.28 -18.88
CA MET A 122 10.45 1.05 -19.24
C MET A 122 11.41 1.77 -20.18
N ARG A 123 12.72 1.65 -19.96
CA ARG A 123 13.75 2.21 -20.86
C ARG A 123 13.67 1.56 -22.24
N LEU A 124 13.54 0.24 -22.30
CA LEU A 124 13.44 -0.50 -23.54
C LEU A 124 12.18 -0.12 -24.33
N LEU A 125 11.02 -0.08 -23.65
CA LEU A 125 9.76 0.30 -24.28
C LEU A 125 9.80 1.73 -24.84
N LYS A 126 10.42 2.68 -24.13
CA LYS A 126 10.61 4.05 -24.64
C LYS A 126 11.42 4.05 -25.94
N GLN A 127 12.51 3.28 -26.03
CA GLN A 127 13.28 3.18 -27.28
C GLN A 127 12.44 2.64 -28.44
N VAL A 128 11.61 1.62 -28.18
CA VAL A 128 10.71 1.03 -29.19
C VAL A 128 9.65 2.05 -29.64
N MET A 129 9.05 2.78 -28.70
CA MET A 129 8.05 3.81 -28.98
C MET A 129 8.64 5.01 -29.75
N ASP A 130 9.88 5.40 -29.44
CA ASP A 130 10.60 6.47 -30.14
C ASP A 130 10.88 6.07 -31.59
N ALA A 131 11.40 4.86 -31.81
CA ALA A 131 11.63 4.31 -33.15
C ALA A 131 10.33 4.17 -33.97
N ALA A 132 9.21 3.89 -33.31
CA ALA A 132 7.89 3.85 -33.92
C ALA A 132 7.26 5.24 -34.14
N VAL A 133 7.96 6.33 -33.77
CA VAL A 133 7.51 7.73 -33.88
C VAL A 133 6.20 7.95 -33.12
N ILE A 134 6.13 7.46 -31.89
CA ILE A 134 4.99 7.69 -30.99
C ILE A 134 5.23 8.93 -30.14
N ASP A 135 4.26 9.85 -30.15
CA ASP A 135 4.27 11.01 -29.25
C ASP A 135 4.05 10.56 -27.79
N MET A 136 5.15 10.44 -27.05
CA MET A 136 5.14 10.00 -25.66
C MET A 136 4.49 10.99 -24.69
N LYS A 137 4.25 12.26 -25.08
CA LYS A 137 3.50 13.20 -24.25
C LYS A 137 2.02 12.88 -24.29
N ARG A 138 1.50 12.61 -25.49
CA ARG A 138 0.11 12.19 -25.68
C ARG A 138 -0.12 10.76 -25.19
N TRP A 139 0.81 9.86 -25.48
CA TRP A 139 0.75 8.43 -25.19
C TRP A 139 1.95 7.99 -24.31
N PRO A 140 1.86 8.14 -22.97
CA PRO A 140 2.97 7.82 -22.08
C PRO A 140 3.30 6.32 -22.03
N ALA A 141 4.59 5.98 -22.09
CA ALA A 141 5.07 4.59 -22.10
C ALA A 141 4.52 3.72 -20.94
N GLN A 142 4.24 4.29 -19.77
CA GLN A 142 3.59 3.59 -18.66
C GLN A 142 2.22 3.02 -19.03
N GLY A 143 1.41 3.79 -19.78
CA GLY A 143 0.12 3.30 -20.27
C GLY A 143 0.28 2.15 -21.25
N MET A 144 1.25 2.25 -22.17
CA MET A 144 1.55 1.17 -23.11
C MET A 144 2.06 -0.09 -22.39
N MET A 145 2.90 0.05 -21.36
CA MET A 145 3.37 -1.06 -20.54
C MET A 145 2.21 -1.77 -19.83
N ALA A 146 1.25 -1.01 -19.29
CA ALA A 146 0.07 -1.58 -18.66
C ALA A 146 -0.78 -2.41 -19.65
N VAL A 147 -0.90 -1.95 -20.90
CA VAL A 147 -1.57 -2.71 -21.97
C VAL A 147 -0.82 -4.01 -22.28
N ILE A 148 0.51 -3.94 -22.46
CA ILE A 148 1.35 -5.13 -22.71
C ILE A 148 1.21 -6.14 -21.57
N GLN A 149 1.34 -5.68 -20.32
CA GLN A 149 1.24 -6.56 -19.16
C GLN A 149 -0.12 -7.25 -19.09
N ARG A 150 -1.21 -6.53 -19.38
CA ARG A 150 -2.56 -7.12 -19.43
C ARG A 150 -2.67 -8.23 -20.48
N TRP A 151 -2.07 -8.06 -21.66
CA TRP A 151 -2.02 -9.13 -22.67
C TRP A 151 -1.19 -10.32 -22.19
N LYS A 152 -0.03 -10.09 -21.57
CA LYS A 152 0.81 -11.16 -21.00
C LYS A 152 0.10 -11.93 -19.90
N ASP A 153 -0.59 -11.24 -19.00
CA ASP A 153 -1.36 -11.84 -17.91
C ASP A 153 -2.53 -12.70 -18.42
N ARG A 154 -3.06 -12.38 -19.60
CA ARG A 154 -4.06 -13.20 -20.33
C ARG A 154 -3.45 -14.34 -21.16
N GLY A 155 -2.13 -14.43 -21.22
CA GLY A 155 -1.43 -15.44 -22.02
C GLY A 155 -1.46 -15.16 -23.53
N LEU A 156 -1.47 -13.87 -23.92
CA LEU A 156 -1.55 -13.44 -25.32
C LEU A 156 -0.16 -12.96 -25.82
N PRO A 157 0.56 -13.75 -26.62
CA PRO A 157 1.69 -13.24 -27.39
C PRO A 157 1.18 -12.30 -28.51
N PRO A 158 2.04 -11.44 -29.10
CA PRO A 158 1.62 -10.49 -30.13
C PRO A 158 0.83 -11.11 -31.30
N ALA A 159 1.17 -12.36 -31.66
CA ALA A 159 0.49 -13.10 -32.72
C ALA A 159 -0.95 -13.51 -32.38
N ARG A 160 -1.30 -13.66 -31.10
CA ARG A 160 -2.63 -14.11 -30.62
C ARG A 160 -3.53 -12.98 -30.12
N VAL A 161 -3.06 -11.73 -30.09
CA VAL A 161 -3.91 -10.57 -29.78
C VAL A 161 -4.92 -10.38 -30.92
N SER A 162 -6.19 -10.66 -30.65
CA SER A 162 -7.28 -10.49 -31.63
C SER A 162 -7.69 -9.01 -31.75
N PRO A 163 -8.35 -8.58 -32.86
CA PRO A 163 -8.84 -7.22 -32.99
C PRO A 163 -9.81 -6.78 -31.87
N ALA A 164 -10.53 -7.73 -31.27
CA ALA A 164 -11.43 -7.45 -30.14
C ALA A 164 -10.70 -7.27 -28.79
N GLU A 165 -9.46 -7.77 -28.69
CA GLU A 165 -8.61 -7.63 -27.51
C GLU A 165 -7.56 -6.52 -27.67
N ASP A 166 -7.44 -5.97 -28.89
CA ASP A 166 -6.53 -4.88 -29.18
C ASP A 166 -6.97 -3.60 -28.46
N SER A 167 -6.02 -2.70 -28.25
CA SER A 167 -6.25 -1.42 -27.62
C SER A 167 -6.18 -0.32 -28.68
N ASP A 168 -7.08 0.66 -28.55
CA ASP A 168 -7.04 1.91 -29.31
C ASP A 168 -5.81 2.79 -29.01
N TYR A 169 -5.03 2.39 -28.00
CA TYR A 169 -3.82 3.06 -27.58
C TYR A 169 -2.86 3.35 -28.75
N ALA A 170 -2.29 4.56 -28.75
CA ALA A 170 -1.41 5.05 -29.79
C ALA A 170 -2.02 4.97 -31.21
N ASN A 171 -3.34 5.21 -31.32
CA ASN A 171 -4.12 5.11 -32.56
C ASN A 171 -4.12 3.70 -33.16
N ASN A 172 -4.46 2.67 -32.37
CA ASN A 172 -4.46 1.25 -32.76
C ASN A 172 -3.07 0.70 -33.16
N ARG A 173 -1.98 1.31 -32.67
CA ARG A 173 -0.60 0.82 -32.92
C ARG A 173 -0.05 -0.03 -31.77
N ALA A 174 -0.85 -0.25 -30.73
CA ALA A 174 -0.45 -0.96 -29.53
C ALA A 174 0.11 -2.37 -29.82
N ARG A 175 -0.58 -3.18 -30.64
CA ARG A 175 -0.10 -4.51 -31.03
C ARG A 175 1.25 -4.48 -31.75
N ALA A 176 1.45 -3.55 -32.67
CA ALA A 176 2.71 -3.41 -33.41
C ALA A 176 3.87 -2.98 -32.47
N ILE A 177 3.60 -2.09 -31.51
CA ILE A 177 4.57 -1.71 -30.48
C ILE A 177 4.93 -2.93 -29.61
N TYR A 178 3.95 -3.74 -29.23
CA TYR A 178 4.18 -4.96 -28.46
C TYR A 178 5.03 -5.99 -29.23
N GLU A 179 4.77 -6.18 -30.53
CA GLU A 179 5.58 -7.05 -31.38
C GLU A 179 7.04 -6.57 -31.47
N ALA A 180 7.25 -5.28 -31.71
CA ALA A 180 8.57 -4.67 -31.74
C ALA A 180 9.29 -4.79 -30.39
N TYR A 181 8.57 -4.61 -29.27
CA TYR A 181 9.10 -4.80 -27.92
C TYR A 181 9.55 -6.25 -27.68
N GLN A 182 8.72 -7.25 -28.03
CA GLN A 182 9.11 -8.66 -27.91
C GLN A 182 10.29 -9.02 -28.83
N SER A 183 10.37 -8.44 -30.03
CA SER A 183 11.54 -8.63 -30.90
C SER A 183 12.81 -8.11 -30.27
N ARG A 184 12.75 -6.89 -29.70
CA ARG A 184 13.89 -6.28 -29.05
C ARG A 184 14.36 -7.06 -27.82
N LEU A 185 13.43 -7.60 -27.04
CA LEU A 185 13.74 -8.51 -25.93
C LEU A 185 14.50 -9.75 -26.41
N ARG A 186 14.06 -10.38 -27.50
CA ARG A 186 14.78 -11.53 -28.09
C ARG A 186 16.18 -11.16 -28.57
N ASP A 187 16.34 -10.04 -29.26
CA ASP A 187 17.65 -9.57 -29.75
C ASP A 187 18.66 -9.36 -28.60
N LEU A 188 18.16 -8.87 -27.46
CA LEU A 188 18.94 -8.67 -26.23
C LEU A 188 19.10 -9.94 -25.41
N ASN A 189 18.52 -11.06 -25.85
CA ASN A 189 18.42 -12.29 -25.07
C ASN A 189 17.89 -12.00 -23.66
N ALA A 190 16.73 -11.34 -23.59
CA ALA A 190 16.10 -10.90 -22.36
C ALA A 190 14.62 -11.30 -22.31
N ALA A 191 14.10 -11.42 -21.10
CA ALA A 191 12.69 -11.67 -20.82
C ALA A 191 12.25 -10.77 -19.65
N ASP A 192 11.03 -10.26 -19.67
CA ASP A 192 10.46 -9.65 -18.47
C ASP A 192 9.68 -10.65 -17.61
N PHE A 193 9.15 -10.20 -16.47
CA PHE A 193 8.41 -11.07 -15.56
C PHE A 193 7.18 -11.73 -16.21
N GLY A 194 6.44 -11.00 -17.05
CA GLY A 194 5.29 -11.54 -17.77
C GLY A 194 5.70 -12.62 -18.78
N ASP A 195 6.85 -12.43 -19.45
CA ASP A 195 7.39 -13.38 -20.41
C ASP A 195 7.71 -14.74 -19.82
N LEU A 196 8.18 -14.80 -18.57
CA LEU A 196 8.50 -16.07 -17.90
C LEU A 196 7.32 -17.03 -17.94
N MET A 197 6.12 -16.52 -17.63
CA MET A 197 4.88 -17.28 -17.65
C MET A 197 4.38 -17.49 -19.08
N LEU A 198 4.31 -16.40 -19.86
CA LEU A 198 3.78 -16.42 -21.22
C LEU A 198 4.52 -17.41 -22.12
N HIS A 199 5.86 -17.36 -22.14
CA HIS A 199 6.68 -18.23 -22.97
C HIS A 199 6.54 -19.70 -22.56
N MET A 200 6.53 -20.00 -21.26
CA MET A 200 6.32 -21.38 -20.82
C MET A 200 4.94 -21.91 -21.20
N VAL A 201 3.88 -21.10 -21.08
CA VAL A 201 2.55 -21.50 -21.55
C VAL A 201 2.55 -21.74 -23.06
N GLU A 202 3.19 -20.89 -23.85
CA GLU A 202 3.27 -21.07 -25.31
C GLU A 202 4.07 -22.33 -25.69
N ILE A 203 5.19 -22.59 -25.02
CA ILE A 203 5.98 -23.83 -25.21
C ILE A 203 5.12 -25.05 -24.89
N LEU A 204 4.45 -25.09 -23.74
CA LEU A 204 3.61 -26.22 -23.35
C LEU A 204 2.41 -26.42 -24.28
N ARG A 205 1.87 -25.35 -24.89
CA ARG A 205 0.79 -25.42 -25.88
C ARG A 205 1.26 -25.92 -27.23
N THR A 206 2.45 -25.54 -27.68
CA THR A 206 2.93 -25.78 -29.05
C THR A 206 3.88 -26.97 -29.17
N GLN A 207 4.47 -27.43 -28.06
CA GLN A 207 5.44 -28.52 -28.02
C GLN A 207 4.91 -29.69 -27.17
N PRO A 208 4.11 -30.61 -27.73
CA PRO A 208 3.52 -31.74 -26.98
C PRO A 208 4.56 -32.63 -26.29
N ASN A 209 5.74 -32.79 -26.89
CA ASN A 209 6.82 -33.60 -26.32
C ASN A 209 7.38 -32.99 -25.03
N VAL A 210 7.50 -31.65 -24.97
CA VAL A 210 7.93 -30.94 -23.76
C VAL A 210 6.85 -31.04 -22.69
N LEU A 211 5.57 -30.88 -23.06
CA LEU A 211 4.46 -31.07 -22.13
C LEU A 211 4.45 -32.48 -21.53
N ALA A 212 4.58 -33.53 -22.35
CA ALA A 212 4.64 -34.91 -21.90
C ALA A 212 5.84 -35.20 -20.97
N GLN A 213 6.98 -34.52 -21.17
CA GLN A 213 8.10 -34.59 -20.23
C GLN A 213 7.70 -34.07 -18.84
N TYR A 214 6.97 -32.96 -18.78
CA TYR A 214 6.50 -32.39 -17.52
C TYR A 214 5.34 -33.15 -16.90
N HIS A 215 4.49 -33.81 -17.69
CA HIS A 215 3.48 -34.72 -17.14
C HIS A 215 4.14 -35.89 -16.38
N ARG A 216 5.15 -36.54 -16.99
CA ARG A 216 5.92 -37.61 -16.33
C ARG A 216 6.69 -37.12 -15.10
N ALA A 217 7.18 -35.88 -15.17
CA ALA A 217 7.84 -35.25 -14.04
C ALA A 217 6.82 -35.00 -12.93
N PHE A 218 5.78 -34.20 -13.15
CA PHE A 218 4.88 -33.71 -12.11
C PHE A 218 3.64 -34.58 -11.94
N ARG A 219 3.78 -35.60 -11.09
CA ARG A 219 2.66 -36.47 -10.70
C ARG A 219 1.65 -35.77 -9.79
N TYR A 220 2.11 -34.89 -8.90
CA TYR A 220 1.29 -34.12 -7.97
C TYR A 220 1.60 -32.63 -8.08
N ILE A 221 0.55 -31.80 -8.14
CA ILE A 221 0.65 -30.34 -8.21
C ILE A 221 -0.08 -29.76 -7.00
N LEU A 222 0.60 -28.91 -6.23
CA LEU A 222 0.08 -28.23 -5.04
C LEU A 222 0.15 -26.72 -5.28
N VAL A 223 -0.97 -26.03 -5.13
CA VAL A 223 -1.07 -24.59 -5.42
C VAL A 223 -1.61 -23.88 -4.18
N ASP A 224 -0.86 -22.89 -3.70
CA ASP A 224 -1.30 -22.01 -2.61
C ASP A 224 -1.87 -20.70 -3.14
N GLU A 225 -2.75 -20.06 -2.36
CA GLU A 225 -3.44 -18.80 -2.69
C GLU A 225 -4.09 -18.79 -4.10
N TYR A 226 -4.75 -19.89 -4.47
CA TYR A 226 -5.29 -20.10 -5.82
C TYR A 226 -6.25 -19.00 -6.32
N GLN A 227 -6.93 -18.30 -5.42
CA GLN A 227 -7.83 -17.19 -5.78
C GLN A 227 -7.11 -15.95 -6.33
N ASP A 228 -5.79 -15.85 -6.16
CA ASP A 228 -4.98 -14.73 -6.65
C ASP A 228 -4.42 -15.01 -8.05
N THR A 229 -4.78 -16.15 -8.67
CA THR A 229 -4.26 -16.55 -9.99
C THR A 229 -4.85 -15.71 -11.12
N ASN A 230 -3.99 -15.27 -12.04
CA ASN A 230 -4.39 -14.67 -13.31
C ASN A 230 -4.57 -15.74 -14.41
N SER A 231 -5.06 -15.36 -15.58
CA SER A 231 -5.39 -16.32 -16.64
C SER A 231 -4.17 -17.10 -17.14
N VAL A 232 -3.00 -16.49 -17.30
CA VAL A 232 -1.79 -17.19 -17.75
C VAL A 232 -1.28 -18.21 -16.73
N GLN A 233 -1.33 -17.89 -15.43
CA GLN A 233 -1.00 -18.81 -14.35
C GLN A 233 -1.98 -19.99 -14.30
N TYR A 234 -3.28 -19.70 -14.42
CA TYR A 234 -4.32 -20.73 -14.52
C TYR A 234 -4.09 -21.65 -15.72
N LEU A 235 -3.81 -21.10 -16.91
CA LEU A 235 -3.54 -21.87 -18.12
C LEU A 235 -2.31 -22.78 -17.97
N TRP A 236 -1.25 -22.28 -17.35
CA TRP A 236 -0.04 -23.05 -17.05
C TRP A 236 -0.37 -24.26 -16.15
N LEU A 237 -1.09 -24.04 -15.05
CA LEU A 237 -1.53 -25.11 -14.15
C LEU A 237 -2.42 -26.13 -14.87
N ARG A 238 -3.38 -25.64 -15.67
CA ARG A 238 -4.31 -26.49 -16.41
C ARG A 238 -3.60 -27.39 -17.41
N LEU A 239 -2.59 -26.90 -18.12
CA LEU A 239 -1.78 -27.70 -19.05
C LEU A 239 -1.01 -28.81 -18.33
N LEU A 240 -0.35 -28.47 -17.21
CA LEU A 240 0.43 -29.44 -16.43
C LEU A 240 -0.44 -30.51 -15.75
N ALA A 241 -1.67 -30.17 -15.36
CA ALA A 241 -2.55 -31.09 -14.64
C ALA A 241 -3.32 -32.08 -15.54
N GLN A 242 -3.23 -32.00 -16.88
CA GLN A 242 -4.12 -32.75 -17.78
C GLN A 242 -3.99 -34.27 -17.70
N GLU A 243 -2.76 -34.80 -17.57
CA GLU A 243 -2.52 -36.26 -17.58
C GLU A 243 -2.90 -36.91 -16.25
N HIS A 244 -2.23 -36.54 -15.15
CA HIS A 244 -2.44 -37.17 -13.85
C HIS A 244 -3.65 -36.66 -13.06
N ARG A 245 -4.09 -35.42 -13.32
CA ARG A 245 -5.19 -34.73 -12.62
C ARG A 245 -5.07 -34.62 -11.09
N ASN A 246 -3.90 -34.96 -10.51
CA ASN A 246 -3.65 -34.80 -9.08
C ASN A 246 -3.21 -33.36 -8.76
N ILE A 247 -4.12 -32.42 -8.99
CA ILE A 247 -3.94 -31.02 -8.63
C ILE A 247 -4.69 -30.72 -7.33
N CYS A 248 -3.99 -30.19 -6.34
CA CYS A 248 -4.56 -29.69 -5.10
C CYS A 248 -4.38 -28.17 -5.04
N CYS A 249 -5.49 -27.45 -5.13
CA CYS A 249 -5.50 -26.00 -4.97
C CYS A 249 -6.02 -25.65 -3.58
N VAL A 250 -5.29 -24.80 -2.86
CA VAL A 250 -5.70 -24.21 -1.59
C VAL A 250 -5.98 -22.74 -1.86
N GLY A 251 -7.13 -22.25 -1.40
CA GLY A 251 -7.51 -20.87 -1.65
C GLY A 251 -8.71 -20.42 -0.84
N ASP A 252 -8.97 -19.13 -0.93
CA ASP A 252 -10.05 -18.45 -0.24
C ASP A 252 -10.66 -17.37 -1.13
N ASP A 253 -11.80 -17.67 -1.75
CA ASP A 253 -12.55 -16.72 -2.58
C ASP A 253 -12.91 -15.40 -1.85
N ASP A 254 -12.99 -15.42 -0.52
CA ASP A 254 -13.27 -14.25 0.32
C ASP A 254 -12.03 -13.37 0.56
N GLN A 255 -10.83 -13.82 0.16
CA GLN A 255 -9.57 -13.08 0.26
C GLN A 255 -8.97 -12.68 -1.09
N SER A 256 -9.71 -12.79 -2.20
CA SER A 256 -9.26 -12.28 -3.51
C SER A 256 -9.38 -10.76 -3.55
N ILE A 257 -8.24 -10.06 -3.48
CA ILE A 257 -8.14 -8.58 -3.36
C ILE A 257 -7.10 -7.96 -4.32
N TYR A 258 -6.74 -8.69 -5.37
CA TYR A 258 -5.70 -8.30 -6.34
C TYR A 258 -6.24 -8.28 -7.77
N SER A 259 -7.52 -7.98 -7.98
CA SER A 259 -8.09 -7.95 -9.34
C SER A 259 -7.40 -6.92 -10.23
N TRP A 260 -6.95 -5.80 -9.65
CA TRP A 260 -6.17 -4.77 -10.31
C TRP A 260 -4.79 -5.24 -10.79
N ARG A 261 -4.29 -6.39 -10.30
CA ARG A 261 -3.10 -7.09 -10.80
C ARG A 261 -3.44 -8.24 -11.77
N GLY A 262 -4.68 -8.31 -12.24
CA GLY A 262 -5.17 -9.33 -13.17
C GLY A 262 -5.59 -10.64 -12.53
N ALA A 263 -5.72 -10.72 -11.19
CA ALA A 263 -6.26 -11.92 -10.54
C ALA A 263 -7.75 -12.11 -10.89
N GLU A 264 -8.13 -13.34 -11.22
CA GLU A 264 -9.51 -13.68 -11.60
C GLU A 264 -10.09 -14.64 -10.55
N VAL A 265 -10.97 -14.13 -9.68
CA VAL A 265 -11.67 -14.95 -8.67
C VAL A 265 -12.48 -16.06 -9.33
N GLU A 266 -12.92 -15.86 -10.58
CA GLU A 266 -13.60 -16.86 -11.38
C GLU A 266 -12.79 -18.17 -11.52
N ASN A 267 -11.45 -18.14 -11.42
CA ASN A 267 -10.61 -19.34 -11.49
C ASN A 267 -10.87 -20.32 -10.34
N ILE A 268 -11.08 -19.81 -9.12
CA ILE A 268 -11.43 -20.65 -7.97
C ILE A 268 -12.91 -21.07 -8.02
N LEU A 269 -13.80 -20.17 -8.46
CA LEU A 269 -15.24 -20.44 -8.56
C LEU A 269 -15.58 -21.49 -9.64
N ARG A 270 -14.75 -21.60 -10.69
CA ARG A 270 -14.95 -22.55 -11.81
C ARG A 270 -14.20 -23.86 -11.64
N PHE A 271 -13.49 -24.07 -10.53
CA PHE A 271 -12.61 -25.23 -10.35
C PHE A 271 -13.31 -26.57 -10.59
N GLU A 272 -14.53 -26.78 -10.07
CA GLU A 272 -15.30 -28.02 -10.28
C GLU A 272 -15.70 -28.25 -11.75
N LYS A 273 -15.94 -27.16 -12.50
CA LYS A 273 -16.27 -27.23 -13.92
C LYS A 273 -15.04 -27.57 -14.75
N ASP A 274 -13.89 -27.00 -14.38
CA ASP A 274 -12.63 -27.17 -15.10
C ASP A 274 -11.94 -28.50 -14.79
N PHE A 275 -12.14 -29.03 -13.59
CA PHE A 275 -11.65 -30.32 -13.14
C PHE A 275 -12.82 -31.22 -12.71
N PRO A 276 -13.51 -31.89 -13.66
CA PRO A 276 -14.63 -32.76 -13.35
C PRO A 276 -14.23 -33.87 -12.37
N GLY A 277 -15.07 -34.09 -11.35
CA GLY A 277 -14.78 -35.03 -10.26
C GLY A 277 -13.91 -34.44 -9.14
N ALA A 278 -13.70 -33.11 -9.13
CA ALA A 278 -13.01 -32.43 -8.04
C ALA A 278 -13.71 -32.66 -6.69
N LYS A 279 -12.93 -33.08 -5.69
CA LYS A 279 -13.38 -33.08 -4.30
C LYS A 279 -13.18 -31.68 -3.72
N ILE A 280 -14.18 -31.16 -3.00
CA ILE A 280 -14.06 -29.94 -2.22
C ILE A 280 -13.98 -30.29 -0.75
N VAL A 281 -12.91 -29.85 -0.08
CA VAL A 281 -12.79 -29.92 1.38
C VAL A 281 -12.81 -28.50 1.93
N ARG A 282 -13.75 -28.22 2.84
CA ARG A 282 -13.92 -26.91 3.46
C ARG A 282 -13.23 -26.89 4.82
N LEU A 283 -12.24 -26.01 4.99
CA LEU A 283 -11.63 -25.75 6.30
C LEU A 283 -12.35 -24.58 6.94
N GLU A 284 -13.21 -24.87 7.91
CA GLU A 284 -14.07 -23.90 8.58
C GLU A 284 -13.60 -23.56 10.00
N SER A 285 -12.79 -24.43 10.60
CA SER A 285 -12.25 -24.24 11.96
C SER A 285 -11.08 -23.23 11.95
N ASN A 286 -11.32 -22.03 12.45
CA ASN A 286 -10.35 -20.95 12.61
C ASN A 286 -9.62 -21.04 13.96
N TYR A 287 -8.30 -20.93 13.93
CA TYR A 287 -7.44 -21.03 15.13
C TYR A 287 -6.81 -19.68 15.53
N ARG A 288 -7.19 -18.60 14.85
CA ARG A 288 -6.56 -17.27 14.95
C ARG A 288 -7.38 -16.31 15.81
N SER A 289 -8.65 -16.11 15.47
CA SER A 289 -9.47 -14.99 15.93
C SER A 289 -10.56 -15.45 16.90
N THR A 290 -11.02 -14.53 17.77
CA THR A 290 -12.14 -14.77 18.69
C THR A 290 -13.49 -14.88 17.96
N ARG A 291 -14.48 -15.47 18.64
CA ARG A 291 -15.84 -15.67 18.12
C ARG A 291 -16.49 -14.36 17.63
N PRO A 292 -16.46 -13.22 18.36
CA PRO A 292 -17.09 -11.99 17.87
C PRO A 292 -16.45 -11.44 16.60
N ILE A 293 -15.12 -11.54 16.46
CA ILE A 293 -14.39 -11.12 15.26
C ILE A 293 -14.78 -11.98 14.06
N LEU A 294 -14.84 -13.31 14.26
CA LEU A 294 -15.24 -14.25 13.21
C LEU A 294 -16.69 -14.07 12.77
N ALA A 295 -17.60 -13.82 13.71
CA ALA A 295 -18.99 -13.57 13.42
C ALA A 295 -19.17 -12.24 12.66
N ALA A 296 -18.49 -11.17 13.08
CA ALA A 296 -18.46 -9.90 12.37
C ALA A 296 -17.95 -10.04 10.93
N ALA A 297 -16.81 -10.72 10.74
CA ALA A 297 -16.25 -10.96 9.42
C ALA A 297 -17.17 -11.84 8.54
N SER A 298 -17.75 -12.90 9.11
CA SER A 298 -18.61 -13.84 8.37
C SER A 298 -19.93 -13.21 7.94
N HIS A 299 -20.53 -12.37 8.79
CA HIS A 299 -21.75 -11.65 8.43
C HIS A 299 -21.47 -10.59 7.36
N LEU A 300 -20.37 -9.84 7.50
CA LEU A 300 -19.95 -8.86 6.52
C LEU A 300 -19.82 -9.50 5.14
N ILE A 301 -19.03 -10.57 5.01
CA ILE A 301 -18.76 -11.20 3.71
C ILE A 301 -19.97 -11.97 3.14
N SER A 302 -20.96 -12.32 3.97
CA SER A 302 -22.19 -12.99 3.51
C SER A 302 -23.01 -12.17 2.51
N LYS A 303 -22.76 -10.86 2.43
CA LYS A 303 -23.43 -9.94 1.52
C LYS A 303 -22.91 -9.97 0.08
N ASN A 304 -21.76 -10.61 -0.17
CA ASN A 304 -21.27 -10.83 -1.54
C ASN A 304 -21.97 -12.01 -2.19
N GLU A 305 -22.28 -11.89 -3.48
CA GLU A 305 -22.88 -12.94 -4.29
C GLU A 305 -21.80 -13.87 -4.87
N GLY A 306 -22.20 -15.03 -5.40
CA GLY A 306 -21.29 -15.91 -6.14
C GLY A 306 -20.18 -16.60 -5.33
N ARG A 307 -20.29 -16.65 -3.99
CA ARG A 307 -19.34 -17.32 -3.08
C ARG A 307 -19.50 -18.85 -3.11
N LEU A 308 -18.42 -19.59 -2.82
CA LEU A 308 -18.45 -21.07 -2.76
C LEU A 308 -19.05 -21.65 -1.47
N GLY A 309 -19.54 -20.78 -0.58
CA GLY A 309 -20.22 -21.13 0.68
C GLY A 309 -19.27 -21.75 1.69
N LYS A 310 -18.78 -20.94 2.64
CA LYS A 310 -18.06 -21.39 3.84
C LYS A 310 -18.39 -20.47 5.01
N THR A 311 -18.46 -21.06 6.21
CA THR A 311 -18.70 -20.30 7.44
C THR A 311 -17.59 -20.57 8.44
N LEU A 312 -16.85 -19.53 8.82
CA LEU A 312 -15.79 -19.68 9.80
C LEU A 312 -16.36 -19.90 11.20
N ARG A 313 -15.93 -20.98 11.85
CA ARG A 313 -16.23 -21.29 13.26
C ARG A 313 -14.93 -21.32 14.06
N SER A 314 -15.01 -21.05 15.36
CA SER A 314 -13.84 -21.21 16.20
C SER A 314 -13.42 -22.69 16.26
N GLY A 315 -12.16 -22.97 15.91
CA GLY A 315 -11.49 -24.23 16.16
C GLY A 315 -10.86 -24.31 17.56
N ARG A 316 -10.94 -23.23 18.34
CA ARG A 316 -10.43 -23.11 19.71
C ARG A 316 -11.57 -23.15 20.73
N ASN A 317 -11.34 -23.85 21.84
CA ASN A 317 -12.29 -23.94 22.95
C ASN A 317 -12.35 -22.63 23.77
N ASP A 318 -11.29 -21.83 23.75
CA ASP A 318 -11.10 -20.59 24.50
C ASP A 318 -11.29 -19.32 23.64
N ALA A 319 -12.06 -19.41 22.55
CA ALA A 319 -12.26 -18.30 21.61
C ALA A 319 -13.33 -17.28 22.02
N GLU A 320 -13.61 -17.18 23.32
CA GLU A 320 -14.35 -16.04 23.86
C GLU A 320 -13.46 -14.78 23.78
N GLY A 321 -14.09 -13.61 23.65
CA GLY A 321 -13.35 -12.38 23.50
C GLY A 321 -14.24 -11.14 23.56
N GLU A 322 -13.62 -9.98 23.49
CA GLU A 322 -14.34 -8.72 23.42
C GLU A 322 -15.07 -8.58 22.08
N LYS A 323 -16.20 -7.86 22.12
CA LYS A 323 -16.93 -7.47 20.91
C LYS A 323 -16.07 -6.56 20.03
N VAL A 324 -16.35 -6.54 18.73
CA VAL A 324 -15.70 -5.60 17.83
C VAL A 324 -16.19 -4.20 18.17
N ARG A 325 -15.27 -3.29 18.47
CA ARG A 325 -15.63 -1.92 18.84
C ARG A 325 -15.80 -1.07 17.58
N VAL A 326 -16.89 -0.32 17.49
CA VAL A 326 -17.20 0.61 16.40
C VAL A 326 -17.28 2.01 17.00
N VAL A 327 -16.31 2.86 16.68
CA VAL A 327 -16.14 4.17 17.32
C VAL A 327 -16.46 5.29 16.32
N SER A 328 -17.39 6.16 16.70
CA SER A 328 -17.72 7.38 15.95
C SER A 328 -16.97 8.57 16.53
N LEU A 329 -16.19 9.25 15.71
CA LEU A 329 -15.32 10.38 16.09
C LEU A 329 -15.67 11.63 15.28
N TRP A 330 -15.25 12.82 15.72
CA TRP A 330 -15.54 14.05 14.99
C TRP A 330 -14.72 14.17 13.71
N ASP A 331 -13.41 13.93 13.80
CA ASP A 331 -12.47 14.09 12.69
C ASP A 331 -11.31 13.07 12.71
N SER A 332 -10.41 13.19 11.71
CA SER A 332 -9.22 12.34 11.57
C SER A 332 -8.17 12.52 12.66
N GLU A 333 -8.15 13.68 13.32
CA GLU A 333 -7.18 13.97 14.40
C GLU A 333 -7.66 13.33 15.72
N GLU A 334 -8.96 13.36 16.00
CA GLU A 334 -9.57 12.58 17.07
C GLU A 334 -9.43 11.07 16.84
N GLU A 335 -9.56 10.62 15.59
CA GLU A 335 -9.32 9.23 15.22
C GLU A 335 -7.89 8.79 15.56
N ALA A 336 -6.90 9.58 15.17
CA ALA A 336 -5.50 9.32 15.54
C ALA A 336 -5.29 9.37 17.06
N ARG A 337 -5.87 10.35 17.75
CA ARG A 337 -5.78 10.51 19.21
C ARG A 337 -6.29 9.28 19.94
N MET A 338 -7.48 8.80 19.58
CA MET A 338 -8.13 7.60 20.12
C MET A 338 -7.26 6.36 19.92
N VAL A 339 -6.69 6.19 18.72
CA VAL A 339 -5.76 5.08 18.44
C VAL A 339 -4.54 5.16 19.35
N GLY A 340 -3.88 6.32 19.44
CA GLY A 340 -2.71 6.52 20.30
C GLY A 340 -2.99 6.21 21.78
N GLU A 341 -4.10 6.73 22.33
CA GLU A 341 -4.51 6.48 23.72
C GLU A 341 -4.76 4.99 24.00
N ARG A 342 -5.42 4.28 23.07
CA ARG A 342 -5.67 2.84 23.22
C ARG A 342 -4.39 2.01 23.10
N ILE A 343 -3.43 2.43 22.29
CA ILE A 343 -2.12 1.78 22.20
C ILE A 343 -1.37 1.93 23.52
N GLU A 344 -1.32 3.13 24.12
CA GLU A 344 -0.72 3.32 25.45
C GLU A 344 -1.42 2.47 26.52
N GLN A 345 -2.75 2.41 26.51
CA GLN A 345 -3.51 1.57 27.45
C GLN A 345 -3.19 0.08 27.26
N ALA A 346 -3.09 -0.39 26.01
CA ALA A 346 -2.72 -1.76 25.71
C ALA A 346 -1.28 -2.07 26.17
N GLN A 347 -0.35 -1.13 25.97
CA GLN A 347 1.03 -1.25 26.44
C GLN A 347 1.10 -1.31 27.98
N ARG A 348 0.32 -0.49 28.69
CA ARG A 348 0.19 -0.55 30.16
C ARG A 348 -0.37 -1.89 30.65
N LYS A 349 -1.21 -2.54 29.84
CA LYS A 349 -1.72 -3.90 30.08
C LYS A 349 -0.74 -5.01 29.65
N GLY A 350 0.46 -4.67 29.19
CA GLY A 350 1.50 -5.61 28.80
C GLY A 350 1.39 -6.15 27.36
N VAL A 351 0.57 -5.55 26.50
CA VAL A 351 0.51 -5.93 25.08
C VAL A 351 1.75 -5.39 24.37
N SER A 352 2.50 -6.27 23.71
CA SER A 352 3.67 -5.89 22.90
C SER A 352 3.25 -5.03 21.71
N LEU A 353 4.00 -3.96 21.41
CA LEU A 353 3.74 -3.11 20.24
C LEU A 353 3.85 -3.88 18.92
N ALA A 354 4.63 -4.96 18.88
CA ALA A 354 4.74 -5.84 17.72
C ALA A 354 3.43 -6.57 17.38
N GLU A 355 2.52 -6.66 18.36
CA GLU A 355 1.20 -7.28 18.27
C GLU A 355 0.08 -6.26 18.00
N VAL A 356 0.45 -5.03 17.65
CA VAL A 356 -0.47 -3.94 17.35
C VAL A 356 -0.31 -3.52 15.89
N ALA A 357 -1.43 -3.38 15.18
CA ALA A 357 -1.45 -2.86 13.82
C ALA A 357 -2.53 -1.80 13.59
N ILE A 358 -2.22 -0.84 12.71
CA ILE A 358 -3.14 0.16 12.19
C ILE A 358 -3.26 -0.09 10.68
N LEU A 359 -4.46 -0.44 10.22
CA LEU A 359 -4.71 -0.86 8.84
C LEU A 359 -5.57 0.18 8.11
N VAL A 360 -4.95 0.93 7.21
CA VAL A 360 -5.61 1.99 6.44
C VAL A 360 -6.02 1.52 5.04
N ARG A 361 -7.03 2.15 4.42
CA ARG A 361 -7.41 1.84 3.03
C ARG A 361 -6.45 2.48 2.02
N ALA A 362 -5.96 3.68 2.31
CA ALA A 362 -5.09 4.44 1.43
C ALA A 362 -3.88 5.02 2.16
N GLY A 363 -2.74 5.12 1.46
CA GLY A 363 -1.46 5.54 2.05
C GLY A 363 -1.40 6.97 2.56
N PHE A 364 -2.29 7.86 2.12
CA PHE A 364 -2.37 9.24 2.63
C PHE A 364 -2.92 9.28 4.06
N GLN A 365 -3.72 8.28 4.48
CA GLN A 365 -4.26 8.22 5.84
C GLN A 365 -3.19 7.96 6.91
N THR A 366 -1.99 7.48 6.53
CA THR A 366 -0.97 7.08 7.52
C THR A 366 -0.48 8.27 8.33
N ARG A 367 -0.40 9.46 7.74
CA ARG A 367 0.25 10.62 8.34
C ARG A 367 -0.30 10.98 9.72
N SER A 368 -1.62 11.12 9.88
CA SER A 368 -2.21 11.53 11.17
C SER A 368 -1.89 10.52 12.29
N PHE A 369 -1.80 9.23 11.95
CA PHE A 369 -1.35 8.20 12.88
C PHE A 369 0.16 8.26 13.14
N GLU A 370 0.98 8.46 12.10
CA GLU A 370 2.43 8.65 12.26
C GLU A 370 2.72 9.80 13.23
N GLU A 371 2.15 10.99 12.98
CA GLU A 371 2.33 12.18 13.83
C GLU A 371 1.88 11.96 15.26
N ARG A 372 0.76 11.26 15.48
CA ARG A 372 0.31 10.93 16.82
C ARG A 372 1.25 9.97 17.53
N LEU A 373 1.72 8.92 16.85
CA LEU A 373 2.66 7.95 17.42
C LEU A 373 3.98 8.62 17.78
N ILE A 374 4.47 9.49 16.90
CA ILE A 374 5.63 10.35 17.13
C ILE A 374 5.45 11.21 18.37
N THR A 375 4.32 11.92 18.45
CA THR A 375 4.02 12.83 19.58
C THR A 375 3.99 12.09 20.92
N LEU A 376 3.52 10.83 20.91
CA LEU A 376 3.48 9.97 22.09
C LEU A 376 4.81 9.24 22.35
N GLY A 377 5.81 9.37 21.47
CA GLY A 377 7.06 8.61 21.55
C GLY A 377 6.87 7.10 21.38
N ILE A 378 5.82 6.67 20.67
CA ILE A 378 5.52 5.26 20.42
C ILE A 378 6.27 4.79 19.15
N PRO A 379 7.18 3.80 19.25
CA PRO A 379 7.88 3.27 18.09
C PRO A 379 6.94 2.62 17.07
N TYR A 380 7.11 2.95 15.80
CA TYR A 380 6.28 2.43 14.72
C TYR A 380 7.10 2.04 13.49
N ARG A 381 6.47 1.32 12.57
CA ARG A 381 7.02 1.01 11.25
C ARG A 381 5.92 1.06 10.20
N VAL A 382 6.26 1.52 9.00
CA VAL A 382 5.38 1.46 7.83
C VAL A 382 5.72 0.21 7.01
N VAL A 383 4.73 -0.66 6.76
CA VAL A 383 4.92 -1.89 5.98
C VAL A 383 4.33 -1.73 4.58
N GLY A 384 5.14 -2.04 3.55
CA GLY A 384 4.71 -1.96 2.15
C GLY A 384 4.77 -0.55 1.56
N GLY A 385 5.47 0.38 2.22
CA GLY A 385 5.71 1.74 1.75
C GLY A 385 6.78 2.43 2.60
N LEU A 386 7.24 3.59 2.13
CA LEU A 386 8.12 4.47 2.90
C LEU A 386 7.32 5.24 3.95
N LYS A 387 7.96 5.62 5.06
CA LYS A 387 7.36 6.54 6.04
C LYS A 387 7.02 7.85 5.36
N PHE A 388 6.06 8.60 5.89
CA PHE A 388 5.58 9.82 5.24
C PHE A 388 6.71 10.76 4.81
N TYR A 389 7.65 11.08 5.70
CA TYR A 389 8.79 11.97 5.43
C TYR A 389 9.90 11.36 4.55
N GLU A 390 9.88 10.05 4.31
CA GLU A 390 10.85 9.34 3.46
C GLU A 390 10.38 9.24 2.00
N ARG A 391 9.10 9.51 1.72
CA ARG A 391 8.54 9.46 0.37
C ARG A 391 9.25 10.45 -0.55
N ALA A 392 9.42 10.09 -1.83
CA ALA A 392 10.22 10.88 -2.77
C ALA A 392 9.66 12.30 -2.90
N GLU A 393 8.34 12.40 -3.06
CA GLU A 393 7.62 13.65 -3.21
C GLU A 393 7.71 14.55 -1.97
N ILE A 394 7.68 13.94 -0.79
CA ILE A 394 7.81 14.64 0.48
C ILE A 394 9.25 15.10 0.67
N ARG A 395 10.25 14.25 0.42
CA ARG A 395 11.67 14.62 0.51
C ARG A 395 12.05 15.74 -0.45
N ASP A 396 11.49 15.76 -1.66
CA ASP A 396 11.72 16.86 -2.61
C ASP A 396 11.11 18.16 -2.08
N ALA A 397 9.85 18.13 -1.63
CA ALA A 397 9.19 19.29 -1.04
C ALA A 397 9.93 19.81 0.22
N MET A 398 10.43 18.90 1.07
CA MET A 398 11.29 19.23 2.22
C MET A 398 12.60 19.87 1.78
N ALA A 399 13.20 19.43 0.67
CA ALA A 399 14.40 20.06 0.13
C ALA A 399 14.12 21.47 -0.41
N TYR A 400 12.98 21.70 -1.06
CA TYR A 400 12.54 23.07 -1.39
C TYR A 400 12.39 23.95 -0.15
N MET A 401 11.74 23.44 0.90
CA MET A 401 11.58 24.17 2.16
C MET A 401 12.91 24.47 2.84
N ARG A 402 13.85 23.51 2.83
CA ARG A 402 15.20 23.69 3.38
C ARG A 402 15.98 24.75 2.62
N VAL A 403 15.94 24.78 1.28
CA VAL A 403 16.59 25.84 0.49
C VAL A 403 15.91 27.20 0.67
N LEU A 404 14.58 27.22 0.83
CA LEU A 404 13.81 28.43 1.11
C LEU A 404 14.22 29.06 2.46
N HIS A 405 14.40 28.22 3.49
CA HIS A 405 14.80 28.63 4.83
C HIS A 405 16.31 28.92 4.93
N GLN A 406 17.15 28.03 4.40
CA GLN A 406 18.62 28.09 4.41
C GLN A 406 19.19 27.97 2.97
N PRO A 407 19.46 29.10 2.30
CA PRO A 407 19.97 29.10 0.92
C PRO A 407 21.34 28.43 0.72
N SER A 408 22.09 28.15 1.80
CA SER A 408 23.39 27.48 1.73
C SER A 408 23.29 25.95 1.84
N ASP A 409 22.08 25.38 1.81
CA ASP A 409 21.87 23.94 1.92
C ASP A 409 22.11 23.24 0.58
N ASP A 410 23.38 22.94 0.31
CA ASP A 410 23.80 22.38 -0.97
C ASP A 410 23.22 20.99 -1.25
N LEU A 411 23.05 20.17 -0.21
CA LEU A 411 22.46 18.83 -0.33
C LEU A 411 20.98 18.90 -0.72
N ALA A 412 20.24 19.83 -0.11
CA ALA A 412 18.85 20.06 -0.48
C ALA A 412 18.75 20.66 -1.89
N PHE A 413 19.62 21.62 -2.24
CA PHE A 413 19.65 22.23 -3.56
C PHE A 413 19.94 21.22 -4.67
N GLU A 414 20.96 20.38 -4.51
CA GLU A 414 21.35 19.37 -5.49
C GLU A 414 20.21 18.36 -5.77
N ARG A 415 19.39 18.06 -4.75
CA ARG A 415 18.20 17.20 -4.91
C ARG A 415 17.12 17.83 -5.81
N ILE A 416 16.88 19.14 -5.69
CA ILE A 416 15.75 19.83 -6.35
C ILE A 416 16.13 20.56 -7.63
N VAL A 417 17.43 20.79 -7.86
CA VAL A 417 17.95 21.62 -8.97
C VAL A 417 17.33 21.23 -10.31
N ASN A 418 17.15 19.94 -10.58
CA ASN A 418 16.55 19.42 -11.81
C ASN A 418 15.24 18.63 -11.58
N THR A 419 14.56 18.90 -10.46
CA THR A 419 13.28 18.27 -10.10
C THR A 419 12.23 19.34 -9.81
N PRO A 420 11.30 19.67 -10.73
CA PRO A 420 11.06 19.04 -12.04
C PRO A 420 12.18 19.27 -13.06
N LYS A 421 12.16 18.52 -14.16
CA LYS A 421 13.20 18.59 -15.21
C LYS A 421 13.32 20.02 -15.78
N ARG A 422 14.43 20.68 -15.47
CA ARG A 422 14.79 22.04 -15.91
C ARG A 422 15.81 22.07 -17.05
N GLY A 423 16.16 20.90 -17.58
CA GLY A 423 17.17 20.78 -18.64
C GLY A 423 18.60 20.93 -18.12
N ILE A 424 18.82 20.69 -16.83
CA ILE A 424 20.12 20.73 -16.18
C ILE A 424 20.70 19.31 -16.27
N GLY A 425 21.71 19.13 -17.10
CA GLY A 425 22.45 17.88 -17.21
C GLY A 425 23.76 17.92 -16.40
N ASP A 426 24.47 16.80 -16.38
CA ASP A 426 25.69 16.61 -15.58
C ASP A 426 26.75 17.69 -15.83
N GLY A 427 26.91 18.13 -17.09
CA GLY A 427 27.87 19.20 -17.40
C GLY A 427 27.52 20.57 -16.79
N ALA A 428 26.23 20.88 -16.64
CA ALA A 428 25.81 22.11 -15.98
C ALA A 428 26.03 22.04 -14.47
N LEU A 429 25.72 20.89 -13.85
CA LEU A 429 26.00 20.63 -12.43
C LEU A 429 27.50 20.67 -12.13
N GLN A 430 28.31 20.03 -12.96
CA GLN A 430 29.77 20.04 -12.83
C GLN A 430 30.32 21.47 -12.86
N SER A 431 29.80 22.31 -13.75
CA SER A 431 30.21 23.72 -13.84
C SER A 431 29.85 24.49 -12.55
N MET A 432 28.69 24.20 -11.95
CA MET A 432 28.32 24.78 -10.65
C MET A 432 29.25 24.32 -9.52
N HIS A 433 29.60 23.03 -9.47
CA HIS A 433 30.54 22.51 -8.46
C HIS A 433 31.95 23.10 -8.62
N VAL A 434 32.43 23.27 -9.86
CA VAL A 434 33.72 23.92 -10.13
C VAL A 434 33.69 25.36 -9.60
N ALA A 435 32.68 26.15 -9.95
CA ALA A 435 32.56 27.52 -9.46
C ALA A 435 32.42 27.62 -7.93
N ALA A 436 31.68 26.69 -7.32
CA ALA A 436 31.53 26.61 -5.86
C ALA A 436 32.88 26.35 -5.16
N ARG A 437 33.68 25.43 -5.70
CA ARG A 437 35.02 25.11 -5.19
C ARG A 437 36.01 26.26 -5.40
N GLU A 438 36.04 26.84 -6.59
CA GLU A 438 36.96 27.95 -6.92
C GLU A 438 36.70 29.18 -6.06
N GLN A 439 35.43 29.49 -5.78
CA GLN A 439 35.05 30.66 -4.99
C GLN A 439 34.93 30.35 -3.49
N SER A 440 35.05 29.07 -3.09
CA SER A 440 34.83 28.61 -1.71
C SER A 440 33.49 29.08 -1.13
N ILE A 441 32.42 28.92 -1.91
CA ILE A 441 31.04 29.28 -1.53
C ILE A 441 30.11 28.07 -1.71
N PRO A 442 28.95 28.05 -1.01
CA PRO A 442 27.92 27.04 -1.24
C PRO A 442 27.49 26.94 -2.71
N LEU A 443 27.23 25.71 -3.16
CA LEU A 443 26.76 25.35 -4.51
C LEU A 443 25.57 26.18 -4.95
N ALA A 444 24.57 26.38 -4.10
CA ALA A 444 23.39 27.17 -4.44
C ALA A 444 23.75 28.63 -4.76
N ILE A 445 24.67 29.23 -4.00
CA ILE A 445 25.15 30.61 -4.22
C ILE A 445 26.00 30.68 -5.51
N ALA A 446 26.86 29.68 -5.74
CA ALA A 446 27.62 29.58 -6.97
C ALA A 446 26.71 29.45 -8.20
N ALA A 447 25.65 28.63 -8.11
CA ALA A 447 24.66 28.46 -9.16
C ALA A 447 23.88 29.75 -9.43
N GLU A 448 23.50 30.51 -8.39
CA GLU A 448 22.84 31.81 -8.57
C GLU A 448 23.76 32.80 -9.31
N ARG A 449 25.02 32.90 -8.89
CA ARG A 449 26.02 33.77 -9.56
C ARG A 449 26.24 33.36 -11.01
N LEU A 450 26.44 32.06 -11.26
CA LEU A 450 26.62 31.54 -12.61
C LEU A 450 25.41 31.81 -13.49
N ALA A 451 24.20 31.67 -12.95
CA ALA A 451 22.97 31.98 -13.68
C ALA A 451 22.91 33.46 -14.12
N ARG A 452 23.52 34.38 -13.36
CA ARG A 452 23.62 35.81 -13.73
C ARG A 452 24.71 36.10 -14.77
N THR A 453 25.62 35.17 -15.04
CA THR A 453 26.68 35.28 -16.06
C THR A 453 26.34 34.55 -17.37
N GLU A 454 27.20 34.70 -18.38
CA GLU A 454 27.09 33.94 -19.63
C GLU A 454 27.77 32.55 -19.60
N ALA A 455 28.37 32.15 -18.48
CA ALA A 455 29.15 30.92 -18.35
C ALA A 455 28.33 29.62 -18.46
N MET A 456 27.01 29.68 -18.25
CA MET A 456 26.09 28.55 -18.43
C MET A 456 25.38 28.61 -19.79
N ARG A 457 24.99 27.48 -20.37
CA ARG A 457 24.14 27.46 -21.59
C ARG A 457 22.79 28.16 -21.34
N ALA A 458 22.21 28.77 -22.38
CA ALA A 458 21.03 29.64 -22.27
C ALA A 458 19.82 29.01 -21.55
N LYS A 459 19.48 27.75 -21.87
CA LYS A 459 18.32 27.07 -21.28
C LYS A 459 18.49 26.74 -19.77
N PRO A 460 19.57 26.07 -19.32
CA PRO A 460 19.87 25.92 -17.89
C PRO A 460 19.96 27.26 -17.15
N ARG A 461 20.58 28.27 -17.78
CA ARG A 461 20.73 29.62 -17.21
C ARG A 461 19.38 30.27 -16.92
N ALA A 462 18.45 30.23 -17.89
CA ALA A 462 17.10 30.78 -17.72
C ALA A 462 16.33 30.06 -16.61
N ALA A 463 16.37 28.72 -16.59
CA ALA A 463 15.68 27.93 -15.56
C ALA A 463 16.24 28.16 -14.14
N MET A 464 17.56 28.37 -14.01
CA MET A 464 18.16 28.73 -12.71
C MET A 464 17.80 30.13 -12.27
N ARG A 465 17.77 31.12 -13.17
CA ARG A 465 17.28 32.47 -12.84
C ARG A 465 15.86 32.42 -12.32
N GLU A 466 14.97 31.74 -13.04
CA GLU A 466 13.57 31.59 -12.65
C GLU A 466 13.43 30.95 -11.25
N LEU A 467 14.22 29.91 -10.96
CA LEU A 467 14.21 29.24 -9.66
C LEU A 467 14.69 30.15 -8.51
N PHE A 468 15.81 30.86 -8.69
CA PHE A 468 16.35 31.75 -7.64
C PHE A 468 15.52 33.02 -7.45
N ASP A 469 14.98 33.57 -8.53
CA ASP A 469 14.02 34.67 -8.46
C ASP A 469 12.75 34.19 -7.74
N GLY A 470 12.31 32.94 -7.98
CA GLY A 470 11.26 32.25 -7.24
C GLY A 470 11.55 32.21 -5.74
N PHE A 471 12.69 31.67 -5.32
CA PHE A 471 13.07 31.62 -3.91
C PHE A 471 13.11 33.00 -3.24
N SER A 472 13.54 34.03 -3.95
CA SER A 472 13.55 35.40 -3.44
C SER A 472 12.11 35.91 -3.22
N ARG A 473 11.19 35.67 -4.17
CA ARG A 473 9.77 36.01 -4.02
C ARG A 473 9.10 35.23 -2.91
N TRP A 474 9.32 33.92 -2.82
CA TRP A 474 8.69 33.07 -1.80
C TRP A 474 9.19 33.39 -0.39
N ARG A 475 10.45 33.82 -0.22
CA ARG A 475 10.95 34.34 1.07
C ARG A 475 10.23 35.63 1.48
N ALA A 476 10.00 36.54 0.55
CA ALA A 476 9.20 37.74 0.81
C ALA A 476 7.73 37.39 1.12
N LEU A 477 7.17 36.41 0.42
CA LEU A 477 5.81 35.90 0.66
C LEU A 477 5.68 35.29 2.06
N MET A 478 6.69 34.54 2.51
CA MET A 478 6.73 33.95 3.85
C MET A 478 6.67 35.01 4.96
N GLN A 479 7.29 36.18 4.75
CA GLN A 479 7.24 37.28 5.70
C GLN A 479 5.89 38.03 5.70
N ARG A 480 5.19 38.04 4.56
CA ARG A 480 3.94 38.80 4.38
C ARG A 480 2.69 37.99 4.71
N ASP A 481 2.61 36.76 4.18
CA ASP A 481 1.39 35.94 4.15
C ASP A 481 1.56 34.62 4.94
N GLY A 482 2.72 34.43 5.59
CA GLY A 482 3.03 33.25 6.41
C GLY A 482 3.62 32.06 5.64
N HIS A 483 4.15 31.11 6.39
CA HIS A 483 4.90 29.95 5.86
C HIS A 483 4.04 28.95 5.08
N VAL A 484 2.78 28.75 5.48
CA VAL A 484 1.86 27.82 4.79
C VAL A 484 1.60 28.28 3.36
N VAL A 485 1.25 29.56 3.17
CA VAL A 485 0.98 30.15 1.86
C VAL A 485 2.26 30.14 1.02
N ALA A 486 3.39 30.54 1.60
CA ALA A 486 4.67 30.55 0.90
C ALA A 486 5.08 29.17 0.36
N VAL A 487 4.90 28.11 1.16
CA VAL A 487 5.24 26.75 0.74
C VAL A 487 4.25 26.23 -0.31
N ALA A 488 2.94 26.45 -0.14
CA ALA A 488 1.95 26.05 -1.13
C ALA A 488 2.21 26.71 -2.50
N THR A 489 2.45 28.03 -2.50
CA THR A 489 2.78 28.80 -3.71
C THR A 489 4.11 28.34 -4.31
N MET A 490 5.13 28.06 -3.50
CA MET A 490 6.42 27.56 -3.98
C MET A 490 6.28 26.21 -4.71
N LEU A 491 5.53 25.26 -4.16
CA LEU A 491 5.36 23.94 -4.80
C LEU A 491 4.61 24.04 -6.14
N ASP A 492 3.67 24.97 -6.25
CA ASP A 492 2.96 25.24 -7.49
C ASP A 492 3.83 25.99 -8.52
N GLU A 493 4.40 27.15 -8.15
CA GLU A 493 5.20 27.98 -9.05
C GLU A 493 6.53 27.34 -9.48
N SER A 494 7.10 26.47 -8.65
CA SER A 494 8.30 25.69 -9.03
C SER A 494 8.02 24.65 -10.13
N GLY A 495 6.74 24.42 -10.44
CA GLY A 495 6.25 23.38 -11.35
C GLY A 495 6.16 22.00 -10.70
N TYR A 496 6.44 21.87 -9.40
CA TYR A 496 6.50 20.57 -8.72
C TYR A 496 5.13 19.90 -8.61
N THR A 497 4.10 20.65 -8.22
CA THR A 497 2.72 20.14 -8.21
C THR A 497 2.25 19.76 -9.62
N GLU A 498 2.59 20.58 -10.61
CA GLU A 498 2.19 20.35 -12.01
C GLU A 498 2.85 19.10 -12.60
N MET A 499 4.12 18.84 -12.27
CA MET A 499 4.81 17.61 -12.65
C MET A 499 4.04 16.36 -12.22
N TRP A 500 3.50 16.35 -11.00
CA TRP A 500 2.70 15.22 -10.50
C TRP A 500 1.28 15.20 -11.06
N LYS A 501 0.67 16.35 -11.36
CA LYS A 501 -0.64 16.41 -12.05
C LYS A 501 -0.59 15.83 -13.46
N GLN A 502 0.53 16.00 -14.15
CA GLN A 502 0.75 15.47 -15.50
C GLN A 502 1.17 14.00 -15.50
N ASP A 503 1.54 13.44 -14.35
CA ASP A 503 1.92 12.03 -14.22
C ASP A 503 0.65 11.15 -14.27
N LYS A 504 0.63 10.21 -15.21
CA LYS A 504 -0.48 9.26 -15.42
C LYS A 504 -0.28 7.92 -14.73
N SER A 505 0.76 7.77 -13.89
CA SER A 505 0.99 6.55 -13.12
C SER A 505 -0.11 6.36 -12.06
N ALA A 506 -0.37 5.10 -11.69
CA ALA A 506 -1.38 4.76 -10.69
C ALA A 506 -1.10 5.39 -9.31
N GLU A 507 0.16 5.73 -9.02
CA GLU A 507 0.58 6.34 -7.75
C GLU A 507 0.46 7.87 -7.73
N ALA A 508 0.41 8.52 -8.90
CA ALA A 508 0.44 9.98 -9.01
C ALA A 508 -0.67 10.69 -8.21
N PRO A 509 -1.94 10.22 -8.23
CA PRO A 509 -2.97 10.81 -7.37
C PRO A 509 -2.61 10.73 -5.88
N GLY A 510 -2.02 9.62 -5.44
CA GLY A 510 -1.59 9.44 -4.05
C GLY A 510 -0.45 10.38 -3.66
N ARG A 511 0.48 10.67 -4.58
CA ARG A 511 1.58 11.63 -4.35
C ARG A 511 1.08 13.06 -4.21
N LEU A 512 0.11 13.46 -5.02
CA LEU A 512 -0.56 14.76 -4.89
C LEU A 512 -1.29 14.88 -3.56
N GLU A 513 -1.97 13.82 -3.10
CA GLU A 513 -2.58 13.80 -1.77
C GLU A 513 -1.52 13.94 -0.67
N ASN A 514 -0.39 13.25 -0.79
CA ASN A 514 0.70 13.37 0.18
C ASN A 514 1.24 14.81 0.26
N LEU A 515 1.39 15.50 -0.87
CA LEU A 515 1.85 16.90 -0.89
C LEU A 515 0.84 17.87 -0.27
N LYS A 516 -0.46 17.69 -0.54
CA LYS A 516 -1.51 18.49 0.11
C LYS A 516 -1.49 18.29 1.62
N GLU A 517 -1.30 17.04 2.00
CA GLU A 517 -1.22 16.67 3.40
C GLU A 517 0.04 17.27 4.05
N LEU A 518 1.18 17.31 3.37
CA LEU A 518 2.38 18.01 3.86
C LEU A 518 2.14 19.51 4.09
N VAL A 519 1.50 20.20 3.14
CA VAL A 519 1.16 21.63 3.29
C VAL A 519 0.24 21.86 4.49
N ARG A 520 -0.69 20.93 4.73
CA ARG A 520 -1.53 20.96 5.93
C ARG A 520 -0.70 20.81 7.21
N ALA A 521 0.28 19.90 7.22
CA ALA A 521 1.19 19.68 8.36
C ALA A 521 1.88 20.95 8.81
N ILE A 522 2.40 21.69 7.85
CA ILE A 522 3.13 22.93 8.09
C ILE A 522 2.24 23.95 8.84
N GLY A 523 0.93 23.94 8.60
CA GLY A 523 -0.03 24.83 9.26
C GLY A 523 -0.32 24.53 10.73
N GLU A 524 0.12 23.39 11.24
CA GLU A 524 0.06 23.06 12.67
C GLU A 524 1.19 23.72 13.47
N PHE A 525 2.25 24.17 12.78
CA PHE A 525 3.42 24.82 13.37
C PHE A 525 3.35 26.34 13.19
N ALA A 526 3.92 27.09 14.13
CA ALA A 526 3.96 28.55 14.08
C ALA A 526 4.96 29.07 13.03
N THR A 527 6.04 28.33 12.78
CA THR A 527 7.10 28.72 11.84
C THR A 527 7.54 27.52 10.98
N LEU A 528 8.10 27.80 9.80
CA LEU A 528 8.69 26.77 8.94
C LEU A 528 9.89 26.09 9.62
N GLU A 529 10.69 26.87 10.34
CA GLU A 529 11.84 26.37 11.12
C GLU A 529 11.42 25.33 12.16
N GLY A 530 10.40 25.63 12.97
CA GLY A 530 9.91 24.69 13.98
C GLY A 530 9.35 23.40 13.39
N PHE A 531 8.78 23.45 12.19
CA PHE A 531 8.39 22.25 11.44
C PHE A 531 9.61 21.44 10.97
N LEU A 532 10.61 22.09 10.37
CA LEU A 532 11.82 21.42 9.90
C LEU A 532 12.60 20.76 11.05
N GLU A 533 12.73 21.44 12.19
CA GLU A 533 13.35 20.90 13.40
C GLU A 533 12.58 19.69 13.94
N HIS A 534 11.24 19.77 13.99
CA HIS A 534 10.41 18.65 14.40
C HIS A 534 10.65 17.42 13.52
N VAL A 535 10.59 17.57 12.19
CA VAL A 535 10.81 16.45 11.27
C VAL A 535 12.19 15.82 11.45
N ALA A 536 13.24 16.63 11.64
CA ALA A 536 14.60 16.14 11.85
C ALA A 536 14.72 15.28 13.13
N LEU A 537 14.18 15.77 14.27
CA LEU A 537 14.19 15.05 15.55
C LEU A 537 13.42 13.72 15.48
N VAL A 538 12.32 13.72 14.72
CA VAL A 538 11.49 12.54 14.50
C VAL A 538 12.22 11.46 13.72
N THR A 539 12.96 11.85 12.67
CA THR A 539 13.72 10.89 11.87
C THR A 539 14.89 10.27 12.65
N GLU A 540 15.60 11.04 13.48
CA GLU A 540 16.73 10.53 14.27
C GLU A 540 16.32 9.56 15.40
N ASN A 541 15.18 9.81 16.06
CA ASN A 541 14.68 8.93 17.13
C ASN A 541 14.26 7.55 16.62
N ASP A 542 13.86 7.44 15.35
CA ASP A 542 13.35 6.20 14.76
C ASP A 542 14.48 5.27 14.25
N GLU A 543 15.60 5.84 13.80
CA GLU A 543 16.81 5.07 13.43
C GLU A 543 17.43 4.37 14.64
N ASN A 544 17.29 4.97 15.84
CA ASN A 544 17.84 4.44 17.10
C ASN A 544 16.86 3.52 17.87
N ALA A 545 15.62 3.35 17.41
CA ALA A 545 14.60 2.58 18.13
C ALA A 545 14.76 1.05 17.93
N GLU A 546 15.63 0.39 18.68
CA GLU A 546 15.63 -1.08 18.78
C GLU A 546 14.44 -1.55 19.63
N GLY A 547 13.61 -2.48 19.12
CA GLY A 547 12.54 -3.09 19.90
C GLY A 547 11.23 -3.37 19.15
N ALA A 548 10.18 -3.67 19.92
CA ALA A 548 8.83 -3.91 19.41
C ALA A 548 8.21 -2.61 18.87
N ARG A 549 7.63 -2.65 17.67
CA ARG A 549 7.07 -1.48 16.98
C ARG A 549 5.64 -1.73 16.50
N VAL A 550 4.79 -0.70 16.58
CA VAL A 550 3.44 -0.72 15.99
C VAL A 550 3.55 -0.82 14.47
N SER A 551 2.75 -1.68 13.84
CA SER A 551 2.78 -1.86 12.40
C SER A 551 1.68 -1.05 11.70
N LEU A 552 2.07 -0.02 10.95
CA LEU A 552 1.17 0.81 10.15
C LEU A 552 1.24 0.39 8.68
N MET A 553 0.12 0.01 8.08
CA MET A 553 0.12 -0.50 6.69
C MET A 553 -1.24 -0.39 6.02
N THR A 554 -1.29 -0.61 4.71
CA THR A 554 -2.56 -0.71 3.99
C THR A 554 -3.24 -2.06 4.25
N LEU A 555 -4.57 -2.11 4.12
CA LEU A 555 -5.34 -3.36 4.20
C LEU A 555 -4.80 -4.45 3.24
N HIS A 556 -4.35 -4.06 2.05
CA HIS A 556 -3.75 -4.97 1.07
C HIS A 556 -2.42 -5.57 1.60
N ALA A 557 -1.55 -4.74 2.15
CA ALA A 557 -0.26 -5.17 2.70
C ALA A 557 -0.42 -6.09 3.93
N ALA A 558 -1.56 -6.03 4.61
CA ALA A 558 -1.85 -6.85 5.78
C ALA A 558 -2.21 -8.31 5.45
N LYS A 559 -2.47 -8.65 4.17
CA LYS A 559 -2.83 -10.01 3.77
C LYS A 559 -1.74 -11.01 4.20
N GLY A 560 -2.17 -12.09 4.87
CA GLY A 560 -1.28 -13.11 5.43
C GLY A 560 -0.72 -12.79 6.83
N LEU A 561 -0.81 -11.55 7.31
CA LEU A 561 -0.38 -11.18 8.67
C LEU A 561 -1.49 -11.40 9.71
N GLU A 562 -1.13 -11.27 10.99
CA GLU A 562 -2.03 -11.34 12.15
C GLU A 562 -1.45 -10.57 13.34
N PHE A 563 -2.31 -9.97 14.16
CA PHE A 563 -1.95 -9.13 15.31
C PHE A 563 -2.99 -9.31 16.43
N ASP A 564 -2.59 -9.18 17.70
CA ASP A 564 -3.55 -9.25 18.81
C ASP A 564 -4.56 -8.10 18.78
N LEU A 565 -4.11 -6.88 18.47
CA LEU A 565 -4.92 -5.67 18.41
C LEU A 565 -4.81 -5.02 17.03
N VAL A 566 -5.94 -4.82 16.38
CA VAL A 566 -6.02 -4.18 15.06
C VAL A 566 -6.95 -2.98 15.08
N PHE A 567 -6.45 -1.84 14.62
CA PHE A 567 -7.21 -0.63 14.35
C PHE A 567 -7.54 -0.54 12.85
N LEU A 568 -8.80 -0.26 12.55
CA LEU A 568 -9.38 -0.18 11.21
C LEU A 568 -10.02 1.22 11.02
N PRO A 569 -9.21 2.29 10.85
CA PRO A 569 -9.72 3.64 10.69
C PRO A 569 -10.27 3.96 9.31
N GLY A 570 -11.08 5.02 9.23
CA GLY A 570 -11.61 5.57 8.00
C GLY A 570 -12.65 4.69 7.30
N TRP A 571 -13.55 4.07 8.07
CA TRP A 571 -14.70 3.35 7.53
C TRP A 571 -15.82 4.32 7.16
N GLU A 572 -15.60 5.04 6.07
CA GLU A 572 -16.44 6.13 5.55
C GLU A 572 -16.75 5.91 4.06
N GLU A 573 -17.94 6.25 3.59
CA GLU A 573 -18.27 6.24 2.16
C GLU A 573 -17.35 7.18 1.37
N GLY A 574 -16.93 6.73 0.19
CA GLY A 574 -15.97 7.43 -0.66
C GLY A 574 -14.50 7.17 -0.30
N LEU A 575 -14.21 6.83 0.97
CA LEU A 575 -12.89 6.40 1.43
C LEU A 575 -12.77 4.87 1.45
N PHE A 576 -13.67 4.21 2.19
CA PHE A 576 -13.77 2.77 2.29
C PHE A 576 -15.23 2.32 2.44
N PRO A 577 -15.94 1.98 1.35
CA PRO A 577 -15.40 1.66 0.01
C PRO A 577 -14.88 2.87 -0.78
N HIS A 578 -13.83 2.66 -1.57
CA HIS A 578 -13.18 3.73 -2.34
C HIS A 578 -14.01 4.18 -3.56
N GLN A 579 -14.30 5.48 -3.69
CA GLN A 579 -15.22 6.02 -4.71
C GLN A 579 -14.87 5.61 -6.14
N ARG A 580 -13.61 5.80 -6.57
CA ARG A 580 -13.21 5.48 -7.95
C ARG A 580 -13.37 4.02 -8.30
N ALA A 581 -13.18 3.12 -7.33
CA ALA A 581 -13.33 1.70 -7.56
C ALA A 581 -14.80 1.36 -7.84
N LEU A 582 -15.73 2.01 -7.14
CA LEU A 582 -17.17 1.87 -7.37
C LEU A 582 -17.57 2.42 -8.75
N ASP A 583 -17.01 3.57 -9.14
CA ASP A 583 -17.32 4.19 -10.44
C ASP A 583 -16.83 3.33 -11.62
N GLU A 584 -15.68 2.66 -11.48
CA GLU A 584 -15.04 1.87 -12.55
C GLU A 584 -15.62 0.45 -12.70
N GLY A 585 -15.93 -0.24 -11.60
CA GLY A 585 -16.32 -1.66 -11.63
C GLY A 585 -17.62 -2.02 -10.92
N GLY A 586 -18.40 -1.02 -10.50
CA GLY A 586 -19.75 -1.18 -9.97
C GLY A 586 -19.84 -2.21 -8.84
N THR A 587 -20.78 -3.16 -8.96
CA THR A 587 -21.02 -4.20 -7.96
C THR A 587 -19.79 -5.08 -7.73
N LYS A 588 -19.06 -5.47 -8.78
CA LYS A 588 -17.87 -6.34 -8.64
C LYS A 588 -16.78 -5.68 -7.79
N SER A 589 -16.54 -4.39 -8.01
CA SER A 589 -15.58 -3.63 -7.21
C SER A 589 -16.05 -3.39 -5.78
N LEU A 590 -17.36 -3.22 -5.56
CA LEU A 590 -17.91 -3.17 -4.20
C LEU A 590 -17.68 -4.49 -3.46
N GLU A 591 -17.90 -5.63 -4.13
CA GLU A 591 -17.64 -6.95 -3.53
C GLU A 591 -16.16 -7.15 -3.20
N GLU A 592 -15.25 -6.63 -4.02
CA GLU A 592 -13.81 -6.66 -3.74
C GLU A 592 -13.43 -5.77 -2.54
N GLU A 593 -13.96 -4.56 -2.45
CA GLU A 593 -13.77 -3.70 -1.27
C GLU A 593 -14.32 -4.39 0.00
N ARG A 594 -15.39 -5.17 -0.11
CA ARG A 594 -15.91 -5.98 0.99
C ARG A 594 -14.99 -7.14 1.36
N ARG A 595 -14.39 -7.83 0.39
CA ARG A 595 -13.32 -8.83 0.64
C ARG A 595 -12.13 -8.18 1.35
N LEU A 596 -11.78 -6.95 0.99
CA LEU A 596 -10.74 -6.18 1.66
C LEU A 596 -11.10 -5.87 3.12
N ALA A 597 -12.35 -5.53 3.40
CA ALA A 597 -12.85 -5.30 4.76
C ALA A 597 -12.85 -6.59 5.60
N TYR A 598 -13.26 -7.72 4.99
CA TYR A 598 -13.15 -9.05 5.56
C TYR A 598 -11.69 -9.42 5.90
N VAL A 599 -10.75 -9.15 4.98
CA VAL A 599 -9.32 -9.37 5.24
C VAL A 599 -8.87 -8.54 6.44
N GLY A 600 -9.25 -7.25 6.51
CA GLY A 600 -8.94 -6.34 7.61
C GLY A 600 -9.40 -6.86 8.98
N ILE A 601 -10.68 -7.21 9.12
CA ILE A 601 -11.24 -7.75 10.38
C ILE A 601 -10.51 -9.05 10.78
N THR A 602 -10.29 -9.96 9.82
CA THR A 602 -9.65 -11.26 10.10
C THR A 602 -8.14 -11.20 10.35
N ARG A 603 -7.53 -10.00 10.37
CA ARG A 603 -6.16 -9.82 10.86
C ARG A 603 -6.09 -9.80 12.39
N ALA A 604 -7.19 -9.45 13.06
CA ALA A 604 -7.26 -9.36 14.50
C ALA A 604 -7.38 -10.74 15.17
N ARG A 605 -6.52 -11.02 16.16
CA ARG A 605 -6.61 -12.23 16.98
C ARG A 605 -7.52 -12.05 18.18
N LYS A 606 -7.36 -10.94 18.92
CA LYS A 606 -8.08 -10.71 20.19
C LYS A 606 -9.04 -9.53 20.14
N MET A 607 -8.66 -8.43 19.50
CA MET A 607 -9.46 -7.21 19.47
C MET A 607 -9.37 -6.49 18.13
N ALA A 608 -10.53 -6.09 17.61
CA ALA A 608 -10.66 -5.23 16.44
C ALA A 608 -11.41 -3.95 16.82
N VAL A 609 -10.84 -2.80 16.46
CA VAL A 609 -11.43 -1.48 16.66
C VAL A 609 -11.61 -0.84 15.29
N ILE A 610 -12.87 -0.63 14.90
CA ILE A 610 -13.26 0.05 13.66
C ILE A 610 -13.65 1.48 14.01
N SER A 611 -13.15 2.46 13.26
CA SER A 611 -13.51 3.86 13.47
C SER A 611 -13.91 4.57 12.18
N HIS A 612 -14.76 5.57 12.35
CA HIS A 612 -15.15 6.50 11.30
C HIS A 612 -15.22 7.91 11.87
N ALA A 613 -14.81 8.89 11.07
CA ALA A 613 -14.95 10.31 11.38
C ALA A 613 -16.24 10.87 10.77
N ALA A 614 -16.94 11.76 11.49
CA ALA A 614 -18.12 12.46 10.99
C ALA A 614 -17.76 13.57 9.99
N ASN A 615 -16.56 14.14 10.12
CA ASN A 615 -16.05 15.17 9.25
C ASN A 615 -14.61 14.84 8.86
N ARG A 616 -14.33 14.77 7.56
CA ARG A 616 -12.97 14.60 7.08
C ARG A 616 -12.59 15.80 6.24
N ARG A 617 -11.41 16.34 6.52
CA ARG A 617 -10.85 17.41 5.71
C ARG A 617 -10.16 16.78 4.51
N ILE A 618 -10.85 16.77 3.37
CA ILE A 618 -10.35 16.23 2.10
C ILE A 618 -10.13 17.44 1.18
N TYR A 619 -8.94 17.57 0.59
CA TYR A 619 -8.58 18.72 -0.26
C TYR A 619 -8.67 20.09 0.45
N GLY A 620 -8.43 20.14 1.76
CA GLY A 620 -8.49 21.40 2.53
C GLY A 620 -9.89 21.86 2.92
N ASN A 621 -10.94 21.26 2.34
CA ASN A 621 -12.33 21.52 2.68
C ASN A 621 -12.86 20.48 3.67
N TRP A 622 -13.65 20.94 4.64
CA TRP A 622 -14.42 20.05 5.49
C TRP A 622 -15.54 19.43 4.68
N SER A 623 -15.51 18.11 4.55
CA SER A 623 -16.64 17.34 4.05
C SER A 623 -17.24 16.57 5.21
N ALA A 624 -18.56 16.63 5.34
CA ALA A 624 -19.27 15.63 6.13
C ALA A 624 -19.00 14.26 5.48
N ALA A 625 -18.57 13.31 6.29
CA ALA A 625 -18.30 11.95 5.86
C ALA A 625 -19.47 11.07 6.31
N ILE A 626 -20.02 10.30 5.37
CA ILE A 626 -21.08 9.34 5.67
C ILE A 626 -20.39 8.06 6.17
N PRO A 627 -20.83 7.46 7.29
CA PRO A 627 -20.30 6.18 7.74
C PRO A 627 -20.40 5.11 6.65
N SER A 628 -19.39 4.26 6.53
CA SER A 628 -19.35 3.20 5.52
C SER A 628 -20.55 2.26 5.65
N ARG A 629 -21.14 1.88 4.51
CA ARG A 629 -22.17 0.84 4.44
C ARG A 629 -21.73 -0.48 5.07
N PHE A 630 -20.42 -0.78 5.09
CA PHE A 630 -19.90 -1.98 5.74
C PHE A 630 -20.20 -2.04 7.24
N LEU A 631 -20.46 -0.89 7.90
CA LEU A 631 -20.83 -0.83 9.31
C LEU A 631 -22.28 -1.29 9.57
N GLU A 632 -23.15 -1.24 8.56
CA GLU A 632 -24.52 -1.75 8.62
C GLU A 632 -24.56 -3.26 8.39
N ASP A 633 -23.56 -3.77 7.68
CA ASP A 633 -23.34 -5.19 7.41
C ASP A 633 -22.62 -5.93 8.56
N LEU A 634 -22.46 -5.29 9.73
CA LEU A 634 -21.94 -5.90 10.95
C LEU A 634 -23.08 -6.37 11.88
N PRO A 635 -22.96 -7.57 12.50
CA PRO A 635 -24.01 -8.10 13.35
C PRO A 635 -24.09 -7.33 14.68
N PRO A 636 -25.26 -6.73 15.03
CA PRO A 636 -25.40 -5.86 16.21
C PRO A 636 -25.04 -6.51 17.54
N ASP A 637 -25.23 -7.82 17.67
CA ASP A 637 -24.95 -8.61 18.86
C ASP A 637 -23.45 -8.82 19.10
N GLN A 638 -22.62 -8.72 18.06
CA GLN A 638 -21.17 -8.95 18.11
C GLN A 638 -20.33 -7.66 18.11
N ILE A 639 -20.99 -6.50 18.06
CA ILE A 639 -20.34 -5.19 18.08
C ILE A 639 -20.72 -4.39 19.32
N GLU A 640 -19.80 -3.51 19.74
CA GLU A 640 -20.05 -2.48 20.75
C GLU A 640 -19.84 -1.12 20.09
N ARG A 641 -20.85 -0.24 20.12
CA ARG A 641 -20.77 1.09 19.52
C ARG A 641 -20.40 2.12 20.59
N GLU A 642 -19.41 2.96 20.28
CA GLU A 642 -18.91 4.02 21.16
C GLU A 642 -18.92 5.38 20.45
N GLY A 643 -19.11 6.46 21.22
CA GLY A 643 -19.09 7.84 20.71
C GLY A 643 -20.47 8.49 20.52
N GLY A 644 -20.46 9.80 20.26
CA GLY A 644 -21.63 10.69 20.26
C GLY A 644 -22.67 10.47 19.15
N GLY A 645 -22.55 9.41 18.34
CA GLY A 645 -23.49 9.08 17.27
C GLY A 645 -24.92 8.81 17.76
N ALA A 646 -25.09 8.40 19.02
CA ALA A 646 -26.42 8.27 19.64
C ALA A 646 -27.15 9.62 19.75
N ALA A 647 -26.43 10.71 20.05
CA ALA A 647 -26.98 12.07 20.09
C ALA A 647 -27.19 12.67 18.69
N GLN A 648 -26.38 12.23 17.71
CA GLN A 648 -26.48 12.71 16.32
C GLN A 648 -27.61 12.03 15.53
N ARG A 649 -27.87 10.73 15.78
CA ARG A 649 -29.07 10.04 15.27
C ARG A 649 -30.36 10.63 15.85
N ALA A 650 -30.39 10.92 17.15
CA ALA A 650 -31.54 11.60 17.76
C ALA A 650 -31.84 12.95 17.11
N ARG A 651 -30.79 13.70 16.69
CA ARG A 651 -30.95 14.97 15.97
C ARG A 651 -31.34 14.85 14.50
N MET A 652 -31.01 13.74 13.81
CA MET A 652 -31.44 13.50 12.43
C MET A 652 -32.88 12.97 12.33
N VAL A 653 -33.37 12.26 13.36
CA VAL A 653 -34.74 11.73 13.40
C VAL A 653 -35.77 12.82 13.73
N ASP A 654 -35.35 13.91 14.40
CA ASP A 654 -36.19 15.07 14.76
C ASP A 654 -36.16 16.22 13.72
N ALA A 655 -35.45 16.05 12.61
CA ALA A 655 -35.49 17.04 11.53
C ALA A 655 -36.80 16.85 10.72
N PRO A 656 -37.65 17.89 10.57
CA PRO A 656 -38.90 17.74 9.86
C PRO A 656 -38.66 17.36 8.40
N SER A 657 -39.37 16.32 7.96
CA SER A 657 -39.47 15.86 6.57
C SER A 657 -39.59 17.03 5.59
N VAL A 658 -38.62 17.17 4.68
CA VAL A 658 -38.65 18.12 3.56
C VAL A 658 -39.53 17.58 2.40
N PHE A 659 -40.21 16.44 2.58
CA PHE A 659 -41.14 15.85 1.62
C PHE A 659 -42.60 16.03 2.08
N SER A 660 -43.07 17.29 2.11
CA SER A 660 -44.49 17.62 2.18
C SER A 660 -44.70 19.08 1.77
N GLY A 661 -45.21 19.31 0.56
CA GLY A 661 -45.64 20.63 0.08
C GLY A 661 -45.08 20.98 -1.30
N GLY A 662 -45.95 20.96 -2.32
CA GLY A 662 -45.58 21.09 -3.73
C GLY A 662 -45.34 22.52 -4.24
N SER A 663 -44.31 22.66 -5.08
CA SER A 663 -44.25 23.52 -6.27
C SER A 663 -42.99 23.21 -7.09
N PRO A 664 -43.00 23.42 -8.43
CA PRO A 664 -42.09 22.73 -9.34
C PRO A 664 -40.69 23.35 -9.34
N PHE A 665 -39.67 22.51 -9.17
CA PHE A 665 -38.27 22.89 -9.36
C PHE A 665 -37.99 23.16 -10.84
N SER A 666 -37.64 24.42 -11.16
CA SER A 666 -36.99 24.75 -12.42
C SER A 666 -35.54 24.24 -12.38
N SER A 667 -35.14 23.58 -13.46
CA SER A 667 -33.81 23.03 -13.65
C SER A 667 -32.76 24.14 -13.79
N GLN A 668 -32.05 24.47 -12.72
CA GLN A 668 -30.74 25.13 -12.84
C GLN A 668 -29.65 24.07 -12.92
N ARG A 669 -29.02 23.98 -14.10
CA ARG A 669 -27.76 23.26 -14.31
C ARG A 669 -26.71 23.77 -13.31
N PRO A 670 -25.89 22.89 -12.69
CA PRO A 670 -24.76 23.37 -11.92
C PRO A 670 -23.77 24.08 -12.86
N ARG A 671 -23.44 25.33 -12.51
CA ARG A 671 -22.34 26.06 -13.14
C ARG A 671 -21.05 25.30 -12.82
N VAL A 672 -20.39 24.84 -13.87
CA VAL A 672 -18.97 24.45 -13.82
C VAL A 672 -18.19 25.67 -13.33
N ILE A 673 -17.55 25.56 -12.18
CA ILE A 673 -16.53 26.51 -11.73
C ILE A 673 -15.19 25.85 -12.03
N GLU A 674 -14.61 26.25 -13.16
CA GLU A 674 -13.17 26.15 -13.39
C GLU A 674 -12.47 27.29 -12.64
N ALA A 675 -11.38 26.90 -11.96
CA ALA A 675 -10.20 27.69 -11.60
C ALA A 675 -10.35 28.95 -10.71
N GLY A 676 -9.68 28.90 -9.55
CA GLY A 676 -9.27 30.09 -8.82
C GLY A 676 -8.72 29.75 -7.43
N ALA A 677 -7.39 29.79 -7.30
CA ALA A 677 -6.57 30.01 -6.11
C ALA A 677 -7.03 29.44 -4.74
N TRP A 678 -6.12 28.67 -4.13
CA TRP A 678 -6.02 28.35 -2.70
C TRP A 678 -6.69 29.38 -1.77
N GLU A 679 -7.95 29.16 -1.40
CA GLU A 679 -8.57 29.89 -0.29
C GLU A 679 -8.20 29.21 1.03
N VAL A 680 -7.09 29.66 1.61
CA VAL A 680 -6.73 29.36 3.00
C VAL A 680 -7.17 30.56 3.84
N LYS A 681 -8.23 30.41 4.64
CA LYS A 681 -8.57 31.40 5.67
C LYS A 681 -7.54 31.32 6.81
N GLU A 682 -6.90 32.44 7.11
CA GLU A 682 -6.03 32.61 8.28
C GLU A 682 -6.76 32.34 9.60
N ARG A 683 -6.04 31.76 10.56
CA ARG A 683 -6.45 31.78 11.98
C ARG A 683 -6.26 33.21 12.51
N PRO A 684 -7.20 33.75 13.30
CA PRO A 684 -7.01 35.05 13.92
C PRO A 684 -5.81 35.02 14.88
N ALA A 685 -4.99 36.07 14.84
CA ALA A 685 -3.86 36.27 15.75
C ALA A 685 -4.33 36.20 17.21
N ARG A 686 -3.67 35.37 18.04
CA ARG A 686 -3.91 35.34 19.49
C ARG A 686 -3.48 36.69 20.08
N ALA A 687 -4.45 37.46 20.56
CA ALA A 687 -4.22 38.61 21.41
C ALA A 687 -3.82 38.12 22.81
N ASP A 688 -2.53 38.30 23.17
CA ASP A 688 -2.02 38.68 24.50
C ASP A 688 -0.71 37.94 24.86
N ALA A 689 0.44 38.57 24.61
CA ALA A 689 1.74 38.09 25.10
C ALA A 689 1.82 38.11 26.64
N MET A 690 2.45 37.10 27.24
CA MET A 690 2.69 37.02 28.71
C MET A 690 3.72 38.06 29.17
N LYS A 691 3.57 38.58 30.38
CA LYS A 691 4.46 39.63 30.93
C LYS A 691 5.38 39.09 32.03
N VAL A 692 6.58 39.65 32.14
CA VAL A 692 7.50 39.41 33.27
C VAL A 692 6.78 39.76 34.58
N GLY A 693 6.90 38.90 35.58
CA GLY A 693 6.27 39.00 36.89
C GLY A 693 4.90 38.30 37.01
N GLN A 694 4.34 37.83 35.90
CA GLN A 694 3.05 37.12 35.87
C GLN A 694 3.16 35.73 36.50
N ARG A 695 2.12 35.31 37.22
CA ARG A 695 2.03 33.96 37.78
C ARG A 695 1.44 33.02 36.73
N VAL A 696 2.07 31.87 36.58
CA VAL A 696 1.70 30.87 35.58
C VAL A 696 1.70 29.48 36.18
N PHE A 697 0.92 28.57 35.62
CA PHE A 697 0.84 27.18 36.01
C PHE A 697 1.34 26.28 34.88
N HIS A 698 2.28 25.38 35.19
CA HIS A 698 2.75 24.37 34.26
C HIS A 698 2.36 22.98 34.76
N GLN A 699 1.76 22.15 33.90
CA GLN A 699 1.20 20.84 34.28
C GLN A 699 2.21 19.92 34.99
N LYS A 700 3.50 20.03 34.66
CA LYS A 700 4.59 19.27 35.28
C LYS A 700 5.29 19.97 36.46
N PHE A 701 5.35 21.30 36.47
CA PHE A 701 6.21 22.07 37.39
C PHE A 701 5.42 22.85 38.44
N GLY A 702 4.09 22.89 38.33
CA GLY A 702 3.21 23.60 39.24
C GLY A 702 3.20 25.10 38.96
N TYR A 703 2.86 25.89 39.99
CA TYR A 703 2.86 27.35 39.90
C TYR A 703 4.28 27.90 39.87
N GLY A 704 4.49 28.93 39.05
CA GLY A 704 5.73 29.67 38.95
C GLY A 704 5.52 31.10 38.52
N ARG A 705 6.57 31.90 38.59
CA ARG A 705 6.54 33.33 38.24
C ARG A 705 7.47 33.62 37.08
N VAL A 706 6.98 34.30 36.05
CA VAL A 706 7.78 34.66 34.87
C VAL A 706 8.85 35.66 35.29
N THR A 707 10.12 35.34 35.01
CA THR A 707 11.33 36.13 35.32
C THR A 707 11.92 36.82 34.09
N ALA A 708 11.76 36.23 32.90
CA ALA A 708 12.08 36.85 31.61
C ALA A 708 11.13 36.35 30.51
N VAL A 709 10.88 37.19 29.49
CA VAL A 709 10.07 36.88 28.31
C VAL A 709 10.91 37.21 27.08
N ASP A 710 11.07 36.24 26.18
CA ASP A 710 11.74 36.37 24.89
C ASP A 710 10.87 35.70 23.82
N ASP A 711 10.06 36.51 23.13
CA ASP A 711 8.95 36.08 22.26
C ASP A 711 8.08 34.98 22.90
N ASN A 712 8.23 33.73 22.46
CA ASN A 712 7.44 32.58 22.92
C ASN A 712 8.14 31.79 24.05
N ARG A 713 9.35 32.20 24.48
CA ARG A 713 10.11 31.55 25.55
C ARG A 713 9.98 32.35 26.85
N LEU A 714 9.60 31.65 27.91
CA LEU A 714 9.47 32.18 29.26
C LEU A 714 10.53 31.55 30.15
N GLU A 715 11.32 32.36 30.83
CA GLU A 715 12.01 31.89 32.03
C GLU A 715 11.06 32.03 33.21
N VAL A 716 10.67 30.90 33.81
CA VAL A 716 9.72 30.86 34.92
C VAL A 716 10.41 30.24 36.13
N ASP A 717 10.34 30.93 37.27
CA ASP A 717 10.78 30.39 38.55
C ASP A 717 9.62 29.64 39.22
N PHE A 718 9.67 28.31 39.17
CA PHE A 718 8.62 27.42 39.68
C PHE A 718 8.84 27.10 41.16
N GLU A 719 7.80 27.22 41.97
CA GLU A 719 7.85 27.03 43.43
C GLU A 719 8.40 25.65 43.85
N LYS A 720 8.19 24.62 43.01
CA LYS A 720 8.63 23.23 43.28
C LYS A 720 9.79 22.76 42.41
N ALA A 721 10.12 23.47 41.32
CA ALA A 721 11.07 23.00 40.30
C ALA A 721 12.21 23.98 39.99
N GLY A 722 12.23 25.15 40.65
CA GLY A 722 13.19 26.23 40.43
C GLY A 722 13.04 26.88 39.05
N GLN A 723 14.06 27.64 38.64
CA GLN A 723 14.06 28.35 37.36
C GLN A 723 14.11 27.38 36.17
N LYS A 724 13.13 27.48 35.26
CA LYS A 724 13.04 26.68 34.03
C LYS A 724 12.63 27.55 32.85
N ARG A 725 13.17 27.20 31.67
CA ARG A 725 12.73 27.75 30.38
C ARG A 725 11.59 26.91 29.83
N VAL A 726 10.45 27.53 29.57
CA VAL A 726 9.23 26.90 29.04
C VAL A 726 8.66 27.75 27.92
N LEU A 727 7.96 27.16 26.96
CA LEU A 727 7.23 27.95 25.97
C LEU A 727 5.90 28.43 26.56
N ASP A 728 5.45 29.61 26.15
CA ASP A 728 4.19 30.22 26.56
C ASP A 728 2.97 29.30 26.35
N SER A 729 3.01 28.46 25.32
CA SER A 729 1.98 27.47 24.98
C SER A 729 1.80 26.34 26.00
N PHE A 730 2.77 26.12 26.89
CA PHE A 730 2.73 25.06 27.91
C PHE A 730 2.45 25.57 29.32
N VAL A 731 2.11 26.85 29.46
CA VAL A 731 1.77 27.45 30.74
C VAL A 731 0.42 28.15 30.70
N GLU A 732 -0.39 27.94 31.72
CA GLU A 732 -1.69 28.60 31.89
C GLU A 732 -1.54 29.81 32.82
N ARG A 733 -2.31 30.88 32.60
CA ARG A 733 -2.35 32.03 33.51
C ARG A 733 -3.01 31.59 34.82
N ALA A 734 -2.31 31.77 35.93
CA ALA A 734 -2.77 31.40 37.27
C ALA A 734 -3.57 32.51 37.95
#